data_AF-A0A9R0B0T7-F1
#
_entry.id   AF-A0A9R0B0T7-F1
#
_cell.length_a   1.000
_cell.length_b   1.000
_cell.length_c   1.000
_cell.angle_alpha   90.00
_cell.angle_beta   90.00
_cell.angle_gamma   90.00
#
_symmetry.space_group_name_H-M   'P 1'
#
loop_
_entity.id
_entity.type
_entity.pdbx_description
1 polymer ?
#
loop_
_entity_poly.entity_id
_entity_poly.type
_entity_poly.pdbx_seq_one_letter_code
_entity_poly.pdbx_strand_id
1 'polypeptide(L)'
;MPYGLVNTHSIFQDFMHAVLREYLNRFVIVYIDDILIYSRNLKEHCVHVRTILSRLRQFQLFLKAKKCTFHQTSVQFLGYIISETGIHMDKGKTEAVTSWPQPSTIKELLCFLGFANFYRRFIKNYCTITSPITNLLYPELPFVLEVDASTTGVGAVLSQRPGSPPRLHPCGFFSRKLSYNIGNRELLAIKLALEEWWSSVHYPVLEISRPMPCPDSMLLKKGLPTALETAELLFNWVFHQFGLPRTFYFPGMEGLFLPKCDRKPIPWFLGWAEYAQNSLSQPSTGLTPFQCILGYQPPLFPWSGDPSDVPAVDYWFQECERVWDEAHHHLQRAVRRQKMAADLRRAPTPTYQPEQKVWLSTRDIRLCLPCRKLSPRFVSPFTTPRHHVESEFSLKGDYLLGGLFTLHEVQHATPLSTPEAIECFRYTFSKSGYQMLQVMRFAVEEINNSTTLLPNVSLGYEIFDHCSDTKHFPSIFDFISKNGSIKPKEKLNNYQPKVIALTGPYGSTRTITIAPLITMDLIPLVSYGASSYTLSNKLQYPSFVRTIPSNKNLIEMIIHIIRWFGWNWVAFLGSQDDYSEDGLRIFHKYISNTGICLAYQEALGQRANYSQTLKKIDMLNINVIVVFAVPTYARNIIKAAIANNIQGKVWIASETWAMNQQLPREPGIGKIGTVIGITERLLSLPGFDKFIYKDRRTMNAYCAESNIQSKNKTCNQVCDYCPLLTAEEIINENPSFSFTIYAAIYTIAHALHKVLQCDMNECHKNMTVKPYMLLEQMKKLDFPLNGHQVKYDDNGDPTVSFAVVLWNTETNPPRFDMVGTYDTYPEITFNINNSLLHWHNNGSVPFSNCSVECKEGFSREPDQYHSCCFLCKKCPRNSYVNYSWNPYTCSLCAESEWSDEGSTTCKIRTVVYLDFIEIHSIIVMFSATCLIILLIAIFCLFAYNFNTPVVKSAGGSMCFLMLTCLIMSTISVFFFFGKPTSVHCLLRNVVFAFFFTVFLSCMAVRSFQIVCIFKMAAKFPNMHSLWVKHNGQWLFVGFFSIIHLISCVLWMTVSTPKPSSDSLTFKDQIILSCEMGNTVTLSIIVFIGWFLGFLCLLFSYMGRDLPKNYNEAKSITFSLILYNVSWIVYFTAYLILKSKYIQLVNAMTQLSSIYGIIFSYFIPKSYVIIFQPQKNTAAYFQTSIQNYTQTISRT
;
A
#
# COMPACT_ATOMS: atom_id res chain seq x y z
N MET A 1 24.07 33.64 -25.20
CA MET A 1 22.66 34.02 -25.41
C MET A 1 22.61 35.13 -26.45
N PRO A 2 21.62 35.11 -27.37
CA PRO A 2 21.37 36.24 -28.26
C PRO A 2 20.77 37.43 -27.49
N TYR A 3 21.29 38.63 -27.73
CA TYR A 3 20.76 39.87 -27.17
C TYR A 3 19.47 40.29 -27.92
N GLY A 4 18.48 40.86 -27.21
CA GLY A 4 17.27 41.44 -27.80
C GLY A 4 15.94 40.69 -27.54
N LEU A 5 15.96 39.52 -26.90
CA LEU A 5 14.74 38.81 -26.49
C LEU A 5 14.31 39.25 -25.08
N VAL A 6 13.00 39.46 -24.88
CA VAL A 6 12.44 40.05 -23.65
C VAL A 6 12.76 39.21 -22.39
N ASN A 7 12.78 37.88 -22.51
CA ASN A 7 13.04 36.97 -21.39
C ASN A 7 14.52 36.66 -21.14
N THR A 8 15.46 37.28 -21.87
CA THR A 8 16.90 36.98 -21.71
C THR A 8 17.40 37.34 -20.31
N HIS A 9 16.88 38.39 -19.68
CA HIS A 9 17.34 38.83 -18.36
C HIS A 9 16.89 37.89 -17.23
N SER A 10 15.66 37.35 -17.29
CA SER A 10 15.17 36.38 -16.30
C SER A 10 15.91 35.06 -16.41
N ILE A 11 16.12 34.56 -17.63
CA ILE A 11 16.90 33.34 -17.87
C ILE A 11 18.37 33.52 -17.42
N PHE A 12 18.96 34.70 -17.64
CA PHE A 12 20.31 34.99 -17.15
C PHE A 12 20.37 35.10 -15.62
N GLN A 13 19.35 35.70 -14.98
CA GLN A 13 19.24 35.74 -13.52
C GLN A 13 19.15 34.32 -12.94
N ASP A 14 18.30 33.47 -13.50
CA ASP A 14 18.13 32.08 -13.04
C ASP A 14 19.40 31.27 -13.23
N PHE A 15 20.10 31.49 -14.35
CA PHE A 15 21.42 30.91 -14.58
C PHE A 15 22.44 31.39 -13.54
N MET A 16 22.55 32.70 -13.28
CA MET A 16 23.46 33.24 -12.27
C MET A 16 23.10 32.78 -10.85
N HIS A 17 21.81 32.64 -10.55
CA HIS A 17 21.32 32.04 -9.32
C HIS A 17 21.73 30.58 -9.19
N ALA A 18 21.63 29.79 -10.26
CA ALA A 18 22.08 28.41 -10.29
C ALA A 18 23.60 28.31 -10.09
N VAL A 19 24.38 29.18 -10.76
CA VAL A 19 25.85 29.22 -10.64
C VAL A 19 26.30 29.55 -9.22
N LEU A 20 25.70 30.56 -8.58
CA LEU A 20 26.14 31.05 -7.27
C LEU A 20 25.29 30.56 -6.09
N ARG A 21 24.37 29.60 -6.33
CA ARG A 21 23.32 29.13 -5.41
C ARG A 21 23.79 28.87 -3.98
N GLU A 22 24.94 28.23 -3.84
CA GLU A 22 25.51 27.82 -2.54
C GLU A 22 25.98 29.00 -1.67
N TYR A 23 26.26 30.14 -2.29
CA TYR A 23 26.85 31.31 -1.66
C TYR A 23 25.84 32.45 -1.50
N LEU A 24 24.75 32.44 -2.27
CA LEU A 24 23.71 33.46 -2.24
C LEU A 24 23.18 33.66 -0.81
N ASN A 25 23.06 34.93 -0.42
CA ASN A 25 22.60 35.35 0.92
C ASN A 25 23.48 34.89 2.10
N ARG A 26 24.63 34.26 1.85
CA ARG A 26 25.64 33.95 2.89
C ARG A 26 26.75 35.01 2.90
N PHE A 27 27.41 35.18 1.75
CA PHE A 27 28.48 36.18 1.56
C PHE A 27 28.50 36.76 0.13
N VAL A 28 27.56 36.39 -0.74
CA VAL A 28 27.39 36.99 -2.07
C VAL A 28 25.92 37.31 -2.35
N ILE A 29 25.67 38.41 -3.06
CA ILE A 29 24.38 38.82 -3.63
C ILE A 29 24.59 39.07 -5.12
N VAL A 30 23.64 38.65 -5.95
CA VAL A 30 23.75 38.73 -7.40
C VAL A 30 22.47 39.27 -8.00
N TYR A 31 22.59 40.29 -8.83
CA TYR A 31 21.49 40.86 -9.60
C TYR A 31 21.93 41.05 -11.04
N ILE A 32 21.44 40.19 -11.91
CA ILE A 32 21.76 40.06 -13.34
C ILE A 32 23.28 39.92 -13.51
N ASP A 33 23.96 41.00 -13.92
CA ASP A 33 25.40 41.05 -14.14
C ASP A 33 26.19 41.63 -12.95
N ASP A 34 25.51 42.19 -11.95
CA ASP A 34 26.13 42.78 -10.76
C ASP A 34 26.28 41.76 -9.62
N ILE A 35 27.51 41.55 -9.16
CA ILE A 35 27.87 40.60 -8.09
C ILE A 35 28.49 41.35 -6.92
N LEU A 36 27.84 41.32 -5.75
CA LEU A 36 28.32 41.91 -4.51
C LEU A 36 28.83 40.82 -3.55
N ILE A 37 30.08 40.92 -3.11
CA ILE A 37 30.71 39.99 -2.15
C ILE A 37 30.99 40.76 -0.85
N TYR A 38 30.54 40.23 0.29
CA TYR A 38 30.74 40.86 1.60
C TYR A 38 31.29 39.85 2.61
N SER A 39 32.05 40.29 3.62
CA SER A 39 32.70 39.41 4.61
C SER A 39 33.01 40.17 5.89
N ARG A 40 33.25 39.48 7.01
CA ARG A 40 33.45 40.13 8.32
C ARG A 40 34.85 40.71 8.51
N ASN A 41 35.85 40.11 7.87
CA ASN A 41 37.24 40.55 7.95
C ASN A 41 37.98 40.28 6.63
N LEU A 42 39.14 40.93 6.47
CA LEU A 42 39.91 40.89 5.22
C LEU A 42 40.41 39.47 4.84
N LYS A 43 40.78 38.65 5.83
CA LYS A 43 41.29 37.29 5.61
C LYS A 43 40.20 36.40 5.02
N GLU A 44 39.00 36.46 5.58
CA GLU A 44 37.81 35.78 5.09
C GLU A 44 37.38 36.33 3.72
N HIS A 45 37.45 37.66 3.53
CA HIS A 45 37.12 38.29 2.25
C HIS A 45 38.00 37.80 1.09
N CYS A 46 39.31 37.64 1.32
CA CYS A 46 40.20 37.05 0.32
C CYS A 46 39.80 35.63 -0.08
N VAL A 47 39.31 34.83 0.87
CA VAL A 47 38.82 33.47 0.60
C VAL A 47 37.53 33.54 -0.21
N HIS A 48 36.55 34.33 0.23
CA HIS A 48 35.26 34.48 -0.46
C HIS A 48 35.41 35.02 -1.88
N VAL A 49 36.24 36.04 -2.11
CA VAL A 49 36.53 36.56 -3.45
C VAL A 49 37.15 35.47 -4.33
N ARG A 50 38.13 34.71 -3.82
CA ARG A 50 38.72 33.58 -4.56
C ARG A 50 37.70 32.50 -4.89
N THR A 51 36.80 32.18 -3.96
CA THR A 51 35.73 31.20 -4.17
C THR A 51 34.81 31.65 -5.29
N ILE A 52 34.33 32.90 -5.27
CA ILE A 52 33.44 33.43 -6.32
C ILE A 52 34.15 33.53 -7.68
N LEU A 53 35.38 34.02 -7.72
CA LEU A 53 36.15 34.08 -8.99
C LEU A 53 36.43 32.68 -9.56
N SER A 54 36.69 31.70 -8.70
CA SER A 54 36.86 30.29 -9.12
C SER A 54 35.55 29.71 -9.64
N ARG A 55 34.43 30.02 -9.00
CA ARG A 55 33.09 29.61 -9.42
C ARG A 55 32.70 30.23 -10.77
N LEU A 56 32.96 31.51 -10.98
CA LEU A 56 32.72 32.15 -12.28
C LEU A 56 33.61 31.55 -13.38
N ARG A 57 34.88 31.26 -13.06
CA ARG A 57 35.81 30.59 -13.98
C ARG A 57 35.35 29.17 -14.36
N GLN A 58 34.80 28.41 -13.41
CA GLN A 58 34.25 27.06 -13.61
C GLN A 58 33.11 27.06 -14.65
N PHE A 59 32.23 28.07 -14.62
CA PHE A 59 31.12 28.22 -15.56
C PHE A 59 31.47 29.04 -16.81
N GLN A 60 32.76 29.32 -17.02
CA GLN A 60 33.27 30.16 -18.11
C GLN A 60 32.59 31.53 -18.22
N LEU A 61 32.30 32.13 -17.06
CA LEU A 61 31.79 33.49 -16.95
C LEU A 61 32.96 34.44 -16.74
N PHE A 62 33.11 35.38 -17.67
CA PHE A 62 34.25 36.27 -17.70
C PHE A 62 33.87 37.65 -17.18
N LEU A 63 34.63 38.13 -16.19
CA LEU A 63 34.48 39.46 -15.65
C LEU A 63 35.34 40.47 -16.42
N LYS A 64 34.81 41.66 -16.64
CA LYS A 64 35.57 42.78 -17.18
C LYS A 64 36.33 43.47 -16.04
N ALA A 65 37.65 43.23 -15.95
CA ALA A 65 38.48 43.73 -14.84
C ALA A 65 38.31 45.23 -14.53
N LYS A 66 38.11 46.09 -15.55
CA LYS A 66 37.87 47.53 -15.37
C LYS A 66 36.59 47.88 -14.60
N LYS A 67 35.63 46.94 -14.47
CA LYS A 67 34.37 47.10 -13.74
C LYS A 67 34.39 46.40 -12.36
N CYS A 68 35.50 45.78 -11.97
CA CYS A 68 35.60 45.05 -10.70
C CYS A 68 36.37 45.88 -9.68
N THR A 69 35.77 46.12 -8.52
CA THR A 69 36.41 46.74 -7.35
C THR A 69 36.51 45.71 -6.23
N PHE A 70 37.66 45.65 -5.55
CA PHE A 70 37.94 44.68 -4.49
C PHE A 70 38.44 45.39 -3.23
N HIS A 71 38.22 44.77 -2.05
CA HIS A 71 38.73 45.27 -0.76
C HIS A 71 38.28 46.69 -0.39
N GLN A 72 37.04 47.05 -0.74
CA GLN A 72 36.45 48.34 -0.39
C GLN A 72 35.62 48.23 0.88
N THR A 73 35.68 49.24 1.76
CA THR A 73 34.81 49.37 2.95
C THR A 73 33.44 49.98 2.62
N SER A 74 33.30 50.58 1.43
CA SER A 74 32.02 51.01 0.88
C SER A 74 31.96 50.79 -0.63
N VAL A 75 30.81 50.35 -1.16
CA VAL A 75 30.64 50.08 -2.59
C VAL A 75 29.25 50.49 -3.06
N GLN A 76 29.17 50.99 -4.29
CA GLN A 76 27.91 51.27 -4.97
C GLN A 76 27.33 49.97 -5.52
N PHE A 77 26.09 49.64 -5.15
CA PHE A 77 25.39 48.46 -5.64
C PHE A 77 23.91 48.78 -5.84
N LEU A 78 23.40 48.57 -7.06
CA LEU A 78 22.00 48.81 -7.46
C LEU A 78 21.45 50.21 -7.08
N GLY A 79 22.30 51.25 -7.17
CA GLY A 79 21.89 52.64 -6.90
C GLY A 79 21.87 53.04 -5.42
N TYR A 80 22.44 52.22 -4.52
CA TYR A 80 22.68 52.55 -3.11
C TYR A 80 24.17 52.41 -2.77
N ILE A 81 24.61 53.07 -1.70
CA ILE A 81 25.95 52.88 -1.13
C ILE A 81 25.83 51.91 0.04
N ILE A 82 26.57 50.79 -0.02
CA ILE A 82 26.62 49.81 1.05
C ILE A 82 27.94 50.00 1.80
N SER A 83 27.88 50.22 3.11
CA SER A 83 29.04 50.37 4.00
C SER A 83 28.87 49.56 5.29
N GLU A 84 29.91 49.56 6.13
CA GLU A 84 29.88 48.93 7.45
C GLU A 84 28.77 49.50 8.37
N THR A 85 28.38 50.76 8.17
CA THR A 85 27.32 51.43 8.96
C THR A 85 25.91 51.21 8.41
N GLY A 86 25.77 50.48 7.30
CA GLY A 86 24.50 50.11 6.70
C GLY A 86 24.35 50.54 5.24
N ILE A 87 23.10 50.60 4.78
CA ILE A 87 22.77 51.04 3.42
C ILE A 87 22.48 52.54 3.47
N HIS A 88 23.14 53.31 2.62
CA HIS A 88 23.00 54.76 2.53
C HIS A 88 22.51 55.17 1.14
N MET A 89 21.91 56.35 1.06
CA MET A 89 21.62 56.98 -0.22
C MET A 89 22.92 57.35 -0.93
N ASP A 90 22.91 57.25 -2.25
CA ASP A 90 24.03 57.70 -3.06
C ASP A 90 24.13 59.23 -2.99
N LYS A 91 25.27 59.75 -2.53
CA LYS A 91 25.48 61.18 -2.32
C LYS A 91 25.23 62.00 -3.59
N GLY A 92 25.63 61.46 -4.75
CA GLY A 92 25.41 62.14 -6.04
C GLY A 92 23.93 62.24 -6.41
N LYS A 93 23.10 61.28 -5.99
CA LYS A 93 21.65 61.33 -6.23
C LYS A 93 20.93 62.20 -5.21
N THR A 94 21.41 62.30 -3.97
CA THR A 94 20.84 63.23 -2.98
C THR A 94 21.14 64.69 -3.32
N GLU A 95 22.33 65.00 -3.85
CA GLU A 95 22.69 66.34 -4.36
C GLU A 95 21.82 66.74 -5.56
N ALA A 96 21.47 65.77 -6.43
CA ALA A 96 20.57 65.98 -7.55
C ALA A 96 19.13 66.32 -7.11
N VAL A 97 18.68 65.87 -5.94
CA VAL A 97 17.36 66.25 -5.37
C VAL A 97 17.38 67.68 -4.87
N THR A 98 18.46 68.11 -4.21
CA THR A 98 18.61 69.48 -3.70
C THR A 98 18.60 70.52 -4.83
N SER A 99 19.02 70.11 -6.03
CA SER A 99 19.03 70.93 -7.24
C SER A 99 17.90 70.59 -8.23
N TRP A 100 16.90 69.78 -7.82
CA TRP A 100 15.82 69.34 -8.71
C TRP A 100 14.87 70.49 -9.06
N PRO A 101 14.58 70.77 -10.34
CA PRO A 101 13.69 71.85 -10.73
C PRO A 101 12.25 71.58 -10.28
N GLN A 102 11.51 72.63 -9.88
CA GLN A 102 10.12 72.49 -9.45
C GLN A 102 9.27 71.86 -10.58
N PRO A 103 8.58 70.72 -10.34
CA PRO A 103 7.78 70.06 -11.39
C PRO A 103 6.63 70.96 -11.86
N SER A 104 6.51 71.16 -13.17
CA SER A 104 5.48 71.99 -13.80
C SER A 104 4.38 71.18 -14.50
N THR A 105 4.62 69.89 -14.72
CA THR A 105 3.67 68.96 -15.35
C THR A 105 3.45 67.71 -14.50
N ILE A 106 2.30 67.05 -14.66
CA ILE A 106 1.99 65.77 -13.97
C ILE A 106 3.05 64.69 -14.30
N LYS A 107 3.60 64.70 -15.51
CA LYS A 107 4.65 63.76 -15.91
C LYS A 107 5.96 64.02 -15.14
N GLU A 108 6.35 65.28 -14.98
CA GLU A 108 7.52 65.66 -14.16
C GLU A 108 7.28 65.34 -12.68
N LEU A 109 6.06 65.55 -12.20
CA LEU A 109 5.63 65.21 -10.85
C LEU A 109 5.72 63.70 -10.59
N LEU A 110 5.24 62.87 -11.52
CA LEU A 110 5.34 61.41 -11.47
C LEU A 110 6.81 60.93 -11.53
N CYS A 111 7.66 61.58 -12.32
CA CYS A 111 9.09 61.30 -12.35
C CYS A 111 9.75 61.60 -10.99
N PHE A 112 9.42 62.73 -10.38
CA PHE A 112 9.92 63.10 -9.06
C PHE A 112 9.41 62.15 -7.97
N LEU A 113 8.11 61.84 -7.96
CA LEU A 113 7.53 60.87 -7.02
C LEU A 113 8.13 59.48 -7.21
N GLY A 114 8.34 59.03 -8.44
CA GLY A 114 9.01 57.75 -8.73
C GLY A 114 10.44 57.71 -8.19
N PHE A 115 11.20 58.79 -8.35
CA PHE A 115 12.54 58.91 -7.78
C PHE A 115 12.51 58.95 -6.23
N ALA A 116 11.65 59.79 -5.64
CA ALA A 116 11.55 59.93 -4.20
C ALA A 116 11.09 58.61 -3.53
N ASN A 117 10.21 57.87 -4.22
CA ASN A 117 9.73 56.57 -3.78
C ASN A 117 10.84 55.51 -3.76
N PHE A 118 11.83 55.58 -4.67
CA PHE A 118 13.03 54.73 -4.66
C PHE A 118 13.86 54.90 -3.37
N TYR A 119 13.86 56.09 -2.77
CA TYR A 119 14.57 56.39 -1.51
C TYR A 119 13.68 56.45 -0.26
N ARG A 120 12.38 56.13 -0.37
CA ARG A 120 11.40 56.25 0.73
C ARG A 120 11.83 55.64 2.06
N ARG A 121 12.61 54.55 2.04
CA ARG A 121 13.07 53.85 3.25
C ARG A 121 13.97 54.70 4.14
N PHE A 122 14.54 55.77 3.59
CA PHE A 122 15.39 56.72 4.30
C PHE A 122 14.63 57.98 4.73
N ILE A 123 13.35 58.12 4.33
CA ILE A 123 12.51 59.29 4.58
C ILE A 123 11.42 58.89 5.58
N LYS A 124 11.60 59.25 6.85
CA LYS A 124 10.61 58.98 7.90
C LYS A 124 9.31 59.71 7.59
N ASN A 125 8.16 59.04 7.73
CA ASN A 125 6.83 59.56 7.40
C ASN A 125 6.68 59.99 5.93
N TYR A 126 7.36 59.30 5.00
CA TYR A 126 7.33 59.60 3.56
C TYR A 126 5.91 59.80 3.01
N CYS A 127 4.94 58.94 3.35
CA CYS A 127 3.56 59.06 2.87
C CYS A 127 2.89 60.36 3.34
N THR A 128 3.11 60.78 4.59
CA THR A 128 2.59 62.05 5.12
C THR A 128 3.27 63.25 4.46
N ILE A 129 4.58 63.15 4.21
CA ILE A 129 5.37 64.22 3.56
C ILE A 129 4.99 64.37 2.08
N THR A 130 4.73 63.26 1.39
CA THR A 130 4.40 63.26 -0.04
C THR A 130 2.91 63.39 -0.33
N SER A 131 2.02 63.18 0.65
CA SER A 131 0.56 63.29 0.50
C SER A 131 0.09 64.57 -0.21
N PRO A 132 0.57 65.78 0.11
CA PRO A 132 0.16 67.00 -0.60
C PRO A 132 0.53 66.99 -2.09
N ILE A 133 1.63 66.30 -2.43
CA ILE A 133 2.17 66.19 -3.80
C ILE A 133 1.47 65.06 -4.56
N THR A 134 1.16 63.95 -3.88
CA THR A 134 0.38 62.83 -4.44
C THR A 134 -1.06 63.26 -4.75
N ASN A 135 -1.64 64.20 -4.00
CA ASN A 135 -2.96 64.78 -4.27
C ASN A 135 -3.00 65.66 -5.54
N LEU A 136 -1.84 66.08 -6.08
CA LEU A 136 -1.73 66.81 -7.35
C LEU A 136 -1.68 65.87 -8.57
N LEU A 137 -1.79 64.54 -8.36
CA LEU A 137 -2.02 63.56 -9.43
C LEU A 137 -3.47 63.64 -9.93
N TYR A 138 -3.94 62.70 -10.77
CA TYR A 138 -5.30 62.74 -11.32
C TYR A 138 -6.36 62.54 -10.22
N PRO A 139 -7.03 63.61 -9.73
CA PRO A 139 -7.88 63.51 -8.53
C PRO A 139 -9.18 62.76 -8.78
N GLU A 140 -9.62 62.72 -10.04
CA GLU A 140 -10.91 62.16 -10.45
C GLU A 140 -10.86 60.68 -10.87
N LEU A 141 -9.67 60.06 -10.87
CA LEU A 141 -9.50 58.67 -11.32
C LEU A 141 -9.37 57.69 -10.14
N PRO A 142 -10.04 56.52 -10.19
CA PRO A 142 -9.97 55.51 -9.14
C PRO A 142 -8.57 54.91 -9.04
N PHE A 143 -8.19 54.56 -7.81
CA PHE A 143 -6.97 53.80 -7.55
C PHE A 143 -7.26 52.29 -7.65
N VAL A 144 -6.38 51.56 -8.34
CA VAL A 144 -6.40 50.10 -8.47
C VAL A 144 -5.32 49.53 -7.56
N LEU A 145 -5.71 48.63 -6.65
CA LEU A 145 -4.79 47.96 -5.73
C LEU A 145 -4.58 46.51 -6.17
N GLU A 146 -3.34 46.17 -6.51
CA GLU A 146 -2.92 44.80 -6.84
C GLU A 146 -2.06 44.26 -5.70
N VAL A 147 -2.38 43.08 -5.17
CA VAL A 147 -1.63 42.45 -4.06
C VAL A 147 -1.04 41.12 -4.48
N ASP A 148 0.07 40.74 -3.84
CA ASP A 148 0.72 39.44 -4.00
C ASP A 148 1.30 38.95 -2.66
N ALA A 149 1.35 37.63 -2.45
CA ALA A 149 1.86 37.03 -1.22
C ALA A 149 2.65 35.75 -1.46
N SER A 150 3.82 35.65 -0.83
CA SER A 150 4.72 34.49 -0.87
C SER A 150 4.87 33.82 0.50
N THR A 151 5.64 32.72 0.56
CA THR A 151 6.02 32.05 1.82
C THR A 151 6.89 32.89 2.75
N THR A 152 7.49 33.96 2.23
CA THR A 152 8.45 34.80 2.96
C THR A 152 8.03 36.25 3.13
N GLY A 153 7.00 36.73 2.41
CA GLY A 153 6.56 38.12 2.48
C GLY A 153 5.37 38.44 1.57
N VAL A 154 4.80 39.62 1.78
CA VAL A 154 3.65 40.18 1.06
C VAL A 154 4.05 41.44 0.30
N GLY A 155 3.37 41.76 -0.80
CA GLY A 155 3.56 42.99 -1.57
C GLY A 155 2.26 43.54 -2.17
N ALA A 156 2.27 44.81 -2.55
CA ALA A 156 1.15 45.44 -3.24
C ALA A 156 1.60 46.57 -4.18
N VAL A 157 0.79 46.88 -5.20
CA VAL A 157 0.97 47.99 -6.14
C VAL A 157 -0.31 48.80 -6.20
N LEU A 158 -0.19 50.11 -6.01
CA LEU A 158 -1.28 51.08 -6.17
C LEU A 158 -1.11 51.76 -7.53
N SER A 159 -2.12 51.77 -8.39
CA SER A 159 -2.06 52.32 -9.75
C SER A 159 -3.30 53.17 -10.08
N GLN A 160 -3.22 54.04 -11.08
CA GLN A 160 -4.38 54.73 -11.68
C GLN A 160 -4.41 54.46 -13.19
N ARG A 161 -5.55 54.61 -13.86
CA ARG A 161 -5.69 54.42 -15.32
C ARG A 161 -5.92 55.76 -16.07
N PRO A 162 -4.92 56.65 -16.19
CA PRO A 162 -5.07 57.87 -16.97
C PRO A 162 -4.94 57.63 -18.48
N GLY A 163 -5.79 58.32 -19.27
CA GLY A 163 -5.67 58.45 -20.73
C GLY A 163 -6.40 57.39 -21.57
N SER A 164 -6.33 57.55 -22.91
CA SER A 164 -6.89 56.63 -23.91
C SER A 164 -5.77 56.22 -24.90
N PRO A 165 -5.42 54.92 -25.04
CA PRO A 165 -6.04 53.78 -24.37
C PRO A 165 -5.68 53.71 -22.88
N PRO A 166 -6.59 53.23 -22.01
CA PRO A 166 -6.41 53.25 -20.56
C PRO A 166 -5.35 52.24 -20.14
N ARG A 167 -4.13 52.71 -19.86
CA ARG A 167 -3.06 51.88 -19.28
C ARG A 167 -2.96 52.12 -17.78
N LEU A 168 -2.73 51.05 -17.02
CA LEU A 168 -2.43 51.13 -15.59
C LEU A 168 -1.07 51.80 -15.39
N HIS A 169 -1.08 52.95 -14.73
CA HIS A 169 0.09 53.70 -14.32
C HIS A 169 0.31 53.52 -12.82
N PRO A 170 1.44 52.91 -12.38
CA PRO A 170 1.70 52.68 -10.97
C PRO A 170 2.04 53.98 -10.23
N CYS A 171 1.35 54.19 -9.13
CA CYS A 171 1.46 55.35 -8.23
C CYS A 171 2.20 54.99 -6.92
N GLY A 172 2.18 53.72 -6.49
CA GLY A 172 2.82 53.28 -5.24
C GLY A 172 3.10 51.77 -5.18
N PHE A 173 4.08 51.37 -4.34
CA PHE A 173 4.47 49.97 -4.15
C PHE A 173 4.62 49.65 -2.66
N PHE A 174 4.25 48.47 -2.19
CA PHE A 174 4.34 48.02 -0.79
C PHE A 174 4.98 46.64 -0.72
N SER A 175 5.80 46.37 0.31
CA SER A 175 6.33 45.02 0.57
C SER A 175 6.70 44.82 2.04
N ARG A 176 6.40 43.65 2.63
CA ARG A 176 6.76 43.31 4.01
C ARG A 176 7.10 41.82 4.18
N LYS A 177 8.19 41.51 4.89
CA LYS A 177 8.63 40.13 5.17
C LYS A 177 7.90 39.56 6.39
N LEU A 178 7.35 38.34 6.30
CA LEU A 178 6.56 37.70 7.37
C LEU A 178 6.86 36.19 7.47
N SER A 179 6.75 35.62 8.67
CA SER A 179 6.99 34.19 8.94
C SER A 179 5.79 33.60 9.70
N TYR A 180 4.79 33.11 8.97
CA TYR A 180 3.54 32.53 9.51
C TYR A 180 2.99 31.41 8.61
N ASN A 181 2.23 30.46 9.19
CA ASN A 181 1.69 29.26 8.51
C ASN A 181 0.50 29.55 7.56
N ILE A 182 0.25 28.60 6.65
CA ILE A 182 -0.42 28.76 5.34
C ILE A 182 -1.97 28.83 5.46
N GLY A 183 -2.50 30.02 5.77
CA GLY A 183 -3.92 30.35 5.61
C GLY A 183 -4.12 31.86 5.37
N ASN A 184 -4.68 32.23 4.20
CA ASN A 184 -5.06 33.57 3.72
C ASN A 184 -4.03 34.72 3.83
N ARG A 185 -2.84 34.53 3.23
CA ARG A 185 -1.79 35.58 3.16
C ARG A 185 -2.10 36.76 2.23
N GLU A 186 -2.91 36.58 1.20
CA GLU A 186 -3.33 37.68 0.30
C GLU A 186 -4.24 38.67 1.03
N LEU A 187 -5.11 38.20 1.92
CA LEU A 187 -5.94 39.08 2.76
C LEU A 187 -5.09 39.92 3.71
N LEU A 188 -4.02 39.33 4.26
CA LEU A 188 -3.05 40.06 5.08
C LEU A 188 -2.26 41.08 4.27
N ALA A 189 -1.95 40.79 3.00
CA ALA A 189 -1.33 41.73 2.07
C ALA A 189 -2.25 42.93 1.80
N ILE A 190 -3.55 42.70 1.58
CA ILE A 190 -4.57 43.75 1.41
C ILE A 190 -4.65 44.60 2.68
N LYS A 191 -4.82 43.98 3.86
CA LYS A 191 -4.94 44.70 5.12
C LYS A 191 -3.75 45.63 5.36
N LEU A 192 -2.53 45.12 5.21
CA LEU A 192 -1.31 45.89 5.44
C LEU A 192 -1.09 46.99 4.40
N ALA A 193 -1.44 46.73 3.14
CA ALA A 193 -1.38 47.74 2.08
C ALA A 193 -2.40 48.85 2.31
N LEU A 194 -3.61 48.51 2.78
CA LEU A 194 -4.61 49.48 3.17
C LEU A 194 -4.15 50.28 4.39
N GLU A 195 -3.67 49.67 5.47
CA GLU A 195 -3.12 50.41 6.63
C GLU A 195 -2.02 51.40 6.23
N GLU A 196 -1.18 51.07 5.24
CA GLU A 196 -0.12 51.95 4.74
C GLU A 196 -0.66 53.17 3.96
N TRP A 197 -1.70 52.98 3.14
CA TRP A 197 -2.20 54.00 2.23
C TRP A 197 -3.54 54.64 2.63
N TRP A 198 -4.19 54.16 3.70
CA TRP A 198 -5.52 54.60 4.15
C TRP A 198 -5.59 56.10 4.44
N SER A 199 -4.53 56.68 4.99
CA SER A 199 -4.46 58.11 5.29
C SER A 199 -4.27 58.99 4.05
N SER A 200 -3.79 58.43 2.94
CA SER A 200 -3.47 59.17 1.69
C SER A 200 -4.52 59.02 0.59
N VAL A 201 -5.41 58.03 0.69
CA VAL A 201 -6.48 57.76 -0.28
C VAL A 201 -7.82 58.22 0.30
N HIS A 202 -8.00 59.53 0.47
CA HIS A 202 -9.33 60.11 0.76
C HIS A 202 -10.08 60.29 -0.56
N TYR A 203 -11.20 59.57 -0.76
CA TYR A 203 -12.15 59.73 -1.88
C TYR A 203 -11.50 59.77 -3.28
N PRO A 204 -11.20 58.62 -3.93
CA PRO A 204 -12.21 57.91 -4.74
C PRO A 204 -12.05 56.37 -4.79
N VAL A 205 -13.02 55.70 -5.42
CA VAL A 205 -13.23 54.24 -5.53
C VAL A 205 -11.93 53.43 -5.66
N LEU A 206 -11.71 52.48 -4.73
CA LEU A 206 -10.62 51.51 -4.79
C LEU A 206 -11.09 50.23 -5.49
N GLU A 207 -10.46 49.85 -6.60
CA GLU A 207 -10.78 48.62 -7.34
C GLU A 207 -9.75 47.52 -7.01
N ILE A 208 -10.20 46.37 -6.46
CA ILE A 208 -9.34 45.21 -6.12
C ILE A 208 -9.50 44.16 -7.21
N SER A 209 -8.44 43.83 -7.95
CA SER A 209 -8.56 43.14 -9.25
C SER A 209 -8.68 41.60 -9.23
N ARG A 210 -9.03 40.94 -8.09
CA ARG A 210 -9.23 39.47 -8.05
C ARG A 210 -10.38 39.00 -7.14
N PRO A 211 -11.22 38.02 -7.57
CA PRO A 211 -12.25 37.41 -6.73
C PRO A 211 -11.67 36.35 -5.76
N MET A 212 -12.13 36.36 -4.51
CA MET A 212 -11.75 35.41 -3.44
C MET A 212 -12.37 34.01 -3.63
N PRO A 213 -11.67 32.93 -3.23
CA PRO A 213 -12.29 31.63 -2.94
C PRO A 213 -12.97 31.63 -1.56
N CYS A 214 -14.19 31.07 -1.49
CA CYS A 214 -14.94 30.84 -0.24
C CYS A 214 -14.33 29.74 0.65
N PRO A 215 -14.54 29.79 1.98
CA PRO A 215 -13.91 28.92 2.97
C PRO A 215 -14.72 27.64 3.23
N ASP A 216 -14.06 26.48 3.23
CA ASP A 216 -14.61 25.25 3.82
C ASP A 216 -13.96 24.94 5.17
N SER A 217 -14.82 24.55 6.09
CA SER A 217 -14.71 24.61 7.54
C SER A 217 -13.86 23.53 8.22
N MET A 218 -13.33 23.95 9.36
CA MET A 218 -12.68 23.24 10.47
C MET A 218 -13.66 22.36 11.29
N LEU A 219 -13.15 21.32 11.99
CA LEU A 219 -13.53 20.74 13.33
C LEU A 219 -13.26 19.20 13.33
N LEU A 220 -12.58 18.51 14.28
CA LEU A 220 -12.23 18.62 15.72
C LEU A 220 -10.98 17.73 15.98
N LYS A 221 -10.08 17.85 16.99
CA LYS A 221 -10.10 18.22 18.44
C LYS A 221 -8.60 18.29 18.87
N LYS A 222 -8.03 19.11 19.79
CA LYS A 222 -8.33 19.60 21.16
C LYS A 222 -7.57 20.93 21.39
N GLY A 223 -8.17 22.02 21.92
CA GLY A 223 -8.17 22.48 23.34
C GLY A 223 -6.97 23.42 23.64
N LEU A 224 -7.02 24.65 24.17
CA LEU A 224 -7.96 25.49 24.96
C LEU A 224 -7.45 27.00 24.84
N PRO A 225 -7.96 28.05 25.54
CA PRO A 225 -8.94 29.05 25.07
C PRO A 225 -8.51 30.56 25.11
N THR A 226 -9.45 31.42 24.67
CA THR A 226 -9.72 32.83 25.07
C THR A 226 -8.75 33.96 24.73
N ALA A 227 -9.13 34.79 23.74
CA ALA A 227 -9.11 36.26 23.81
C ALA A 227 -9.68 36.86 22.50
N LEU A 228 -11.00 37.12 22.42
CA LEU A 228 -11.54 38.17 21.54
C LEU A 228 -13.02 38.48 21.84
N GLU A 229 -13.30 38.91 23.07
CA GLU A 229 -14.50 39.71 23.41
C GLU A 229 -14.27 41.22 23.11
N THR A 230 -13.39 41.52 22.16
CA THR A 230 -12.98 42.90 21.79
C THR A 230 -13.20 43.21 20.31
N ALA A 231 -14.11 42.50 19.64
CA ALA A 231 -14.50 42.77 18.25
C ALA A 231 -15.89 43.42 18.10
N GLU A 232 -16.77 43.40 19.11
CA GLU A 232 -18.08 44.06 19.05
C GLU A 232 -18.12 45.48 19.62
N LEU A 233 -17.12 45.91 20.41
CA LEU A 233 -17.03 47.26 20.96
C LEU A 233 -16.28 48.27 20.07
N LEU A 234 -15.45 47.79 19.13
CA LEU A 234 -14.76 48.65 18.16
C LEU A 234 -15.62 48.95 16.91
N PHE A 235 -16.59 48.08 16.60
CA PHE A 235 -17.56 48.27 15.51
C PHE A 235 -18.61 49.35 15.83
N ASN A 236 -18.94 49.58 17.11
CA ASN A 236 -19.91 50.59 17.51
C ASN A 236 -19.31 51.98 17.77
N TRP A 237 -17.98 52.11 17.91
CA TRP A 237 -17.32 53.41 18.08
C TRP A 237 -17.11 54.15 16.74
N VAL A 238 -16.81 53.40 15.66
CA VAL A 238 -16.52 53.97 14.33
C VAL A 238 -17.76 54.51 13.63
N PHE A 239 -18.94 53.92 13.84
CA PHE A 239 -20.20 54.40 13.26
C PHE A 239 -20.80 55.62 13.98
N HIS A 240 -20.38 55.92 15.21
CA HIS A 240 -20.88 57.05 16.00
C HIS A 240 -20.07 58.34 15.79
N GLN A 241 -18.85 58.29 15.24
CA GLN A 241 -18.01 59.48 15.03
C GLN A 241 -18.22 60.18 13.68
N PHE A 242 -18.86 59.55 12.67
CA PHE A 242 -18.87 60.08 11.30
C PHE A 242 -20.24 60.07 10.57
N GLY A 243 -21.35 59.91 11.29
CA GLY A 243 -22.74 60.17 10.83
C GLY A 243 -23.03 60.12 9.31
N LEU A 244 -23.17 58.94 8.72
CA LEU A 244 -23.64 58.78 7.33
C LEU A 244 -24.73 57.68 7.18
N PRO A 245 -25.73 57.87 6.29
CA PRO A 245 -26.96 57.05 6.25
C PRO A 245 -26.87 55.83 5.32
N ARG A 246 -27.70 54.81 5.62
CA ARG A 246 -27.95 53.60 4.82
C ARG A 246 -28.97 53.85 3.70
N THR A 247 -28.66 53.48 2.45
CA THR A 247 -29.55 52.91 1.38
C THR A 247 -28.83 52.97 0.01
N PHE A 248 -28.45 51.84 -0.60
CA PHE A 248 -29.17 50.93 -1.53
C PHE A 248 -29.22 51.38 -3.01
N TYR A 249 -28.67 50.58 -3.95
CA TYR A 249 -29.42 49.92 -5.03
C TYR A 249 -28.57 48.93 -5.85
N PHE A 250 -29.18 47.78 -6.19
CA PHE A 250 -28.77 46.75 -7.16
C PHE A 250 -30.02 46.39 -7.97
N PRO A 251 -29.90 46.13 -9.28
CA PRO A 251 -30.69 45.07 -9.94
C PRO A 251 -29.81 44.27 -10.92
N GLY A 252 -29.97 42.98 -11.24
CA GLY A 252 -30.92 41.93 -10.88
C GLY A 252 -30.75 40.78 -11.90
N MET A 253 -30.57 39.56 -11.35
CA MET A 253 -30.77 38.16 -11.82
C MET A 253 -31.21 37.87 -13.28
N GLU A 254 -30.82 36.76 -13.91
CA GLU A 254 -31.23 35.36 -13.63
C GLU A 254 -30.26 34.28 -14.19
N GLY A 255 -30.14 33.13 -13.51
CA GLY A 255 -29.46 31.94 -14.05
C GLY A 255 -29.02 30.84 -13.06
N LEU A 256 -29.99 30.06 -12.56
CA LEU A 256 -29.94 28.66 -12.09
C LEU A 256 -29.48 28.24 -10.67
N PHE A 257 -30.44 27.56 -10.02
CA PHE A 257 -30.44 26.76 -8.80
C PHE A 257 -29.77 25.36 -8.98
N LEU A 258 -28.84 25.01 -8.06
CA LEU A 258 -28.84 23.89 -7.08
C LEU A 258 -28.91 22.38 -7.55
N PRO A 259 -28.53 21.37 -6.71
CA PRO A 259 -27.31 20.56 -6.91
C PRO A 259 -27.51 19.02 -6.86
N LYS A 260 -26.45 18.25 -7.15
CA LYS A 260 -26.22 16.96 -6.49
C LYS A 260 -24.72 16.63 -6.42
N CYS A 261 -24.23 16.47 -5.20
CA CYS A 261 -22.93 15.91 -4.89
C CYS A 261 -22.90 14.43 -5.30
N ASP A 262 -21.93 14.07 -6.14
CA ASP A 262 -21.27 12.78 -6.02
C ASP A 262 -19.88 12.84 -6.68
N ARG A 263 -18.86 12.43 -5.91
CA ARG A 263 -17.51 12.03 -6.34
C ARG A 263 -16.77 13.01 -7.27
N LYS A 264 -16.05 14.01 -6.72
CA LYS A 264 -15.23 14.96 -7.50
C LYS A 264 -14.12 14.24 -8.30
N PRO A 265 -14.17 14.23 -9.65
CA PRO A 265 -12.96 14.24 -10.46
C PRO A 265 -12.47 15.70 -10.55
N ILE A 266 -11.19 15.90 -10.83
CA ILE A 266 -10.72 17.19 -11.36
C ILE A 266 -11.62 17.52 -12.55
N PRO A 267 -12.23 18.73 -12.65
CA PRO A 267 -13.19 18.96 -13.72
C PRO A 267 -12.47 18.81 -15.05
N TRP A 268 -12.94 17.89 -15.91
CA TRP A 268 -12.34 17.58 -17.20
C TRP A 268 -12.14 18.87 -18.04
N PHE A 269 -13.02 19.85 -17.86
CA PHE A 269 -12.97 21.17 -18.51
C PHE A 269 -11.88 22.12 -17.99
N LEU A 270 -11.23 21.89 -16.84
CA LEU A 270 -10.13 22.74 -16.37
C LEU A 270 -8.88 22.54 -17.26
N GLY A 271 -8.61 21.28 -17.64
CA GLY A 271 -7.58 20.95 -18.63
C GLY A 271 -7.94 21.46 -20.02
N TRP A 272 -9.22 21.43 -20.40
CA TRP A 272 -9.67 22.02 -21.68
C TRP A 272 -9.65 23.55 -21.69
N ALA A 273 -9.90 24.21 -20.55
CA ALA A 273 -9.84 25.67 -20.42
C ALA A 273 -8.40 26.17 -20.45
N GLU A 274 -7.49 25.49 -19.74
CA GLU A 274 -6.05 25.77 -19.80
C GLU A 274 -5.49 25.48 -21.20
N TYR A 275 -5.91 24.37 -21.81
CA TYR A 275 -5.54 24.07 -23.20
C TYR A 275 -6.08 25.12 -24.16
N ALA A 276 -7.38 25.47 -24.11
CA ALA A 276 -7.98 26.48 -24.98
C ALA A 276 -7.31 27.86 -24.81
N GLN A 277 -7.03 28.26 -23.57
CA GLN A 277 -6.40 29.55 -23.28
C GLN A 277 -4.94 29.61 -23.75
N ASN A 278 -4.20 28.49 -23.64
CA ASN A 278 -2.84 28.38 -24.16
C ASN A 278 -2.77 28.06 -25.67
N SER A 279 -3.94 27.85 -26.30
CA SER A 279 -4.13 27.66 -27.75
C SER A 279 -4.62 28.92 -28.48
N LEU A 280 -4.85 30.02 -27.76
CA LEU A 280 -5.25 31.30 -28.37
C LEU A 280 -4.01 32.12 -28.71
N SER A 281 -3.92 32.60 -29.95
CA SER A 281 -2.78 33.37 -30.44
C SER A 281 -2.71 34.75 -29.80
N GLN A 282 -1.55 35.12 -29.24
CA GLN A 282 -1.36 36.46 -28.70
C GLN A 282 -1.15 37.48 -29.83
N PRO A 283 -1.83 38.64 -29.83
CA PRO A 283 -1.72 39.64 -30.90
C PRO A 283 -0.31 40.21 -31.08
N SER A 284 0.52 40.17 -30.03
CA SER A 284 1.89 40.68 -30.00
C SER A 284 2.92 39.72 -30.57
N THR A 285 2.65 38.41 -30.58
CA THR A 285 3.55 37.38 -31.09
C THR A 285 3.02 36.68 -32.35
N GLY A 286 1.72 36.80 -32.61
CA GLY A 286 1.02 36.05 -33.66
C GLY A 286 0.87 34.55 -33.37
N LEU A 287 1.34 34.08 -32.21
CA LEU A 287 1.47 32.65 -31.86
C LEU A 287 0.82 32.36 -30.51
N THR A 288 0.41 31.12 -30.28
CA THR A 288 -0.21 30.69 -29.02
C THR A 288 0.83 30.53 -27.91
N PRO A 289 0.45 30.64 -26.63
CA PRO A 289 1.34 30.35 -25.50
C PRO A 289 2.03 28.99 -25.60
N PHE A 290 1.34 27.95 -26.08
CA PHE A 290 1.97 26.64 -26.30
C PHE A 290 3.03 26.68 -27.40
N GLN A 291 2.74 27.32 -28.53
CA GLN A 291 3.75 27.50 -29.59
C GLN A 291 4.95 28.31 -29.08
N CYS A 292 4.72 29.30 -28.21
CA CYS A 292 5.79 30.11 -27.64
C CYS A 292 6.67 29.35 -26.63
N ILE A 293 6.09 28.43 -25.85
CA ILE A 293 6.77 27.73 -24.75
C ILE A 293 7.31 26.36 -25.20
N LEU A 294 6.48 25.58 -25.89
CA LEU A 294 6.81 24.22 -26.32
C LEU A 294 7.37 24.19 -27.74
N GLY A 295 7.28 25.28 -28.48
CA GLY A 295 7.69 25.35 -29.89
C GLY A 295 6.65 24.77 -30.86
N TYR A 296 5.58 24.16 -30.35
CA TYR A 296 4.45 23.61 -31.11
C TYR A 296 3.15 23.72 -30.31
N GLN A 297 2.01 23.68 -31.00
CA GLN A 297 0.72 23.51 -30.35
C GLN A 297 0.53 22.01 -30.08
N PRO A 298 0.50 21.54 -28.81
CA PRO A 298 0.31 20.13 -28.51
C PRO A 298 -1.05 19.69 -29.08
N PRO A 299 -1.16 18.57 -29.83
CA PRO A 299 -2.43 18.15 -30.41
C PRO A 299 -3.37 17.60 -29.33
N LEU A 300 -4.68 17.71 -29.57
CA LEU A 300 -5.73 17.32 -28.61
C LEU A 300 -5.63 15.85 -28.15
N PHE A 301 -5.00 14.95 -28.93
CA PHE A 301 -4.72 13.55 -28.57
C PHE A 301 -3.44 13.05 -29.29
N PRO A 302 -2.72 12.04 -28.74
CA PRO A 302 -1.58 11.43 -29.44
C PRO A 302 -2.09 10.52 -30.56
N TRP A 303 -1.74 10.84 -31.80
CA TRP A 303 -2.03 10.00 -32.96
C TRP A 303 -0.82 9.94 -33.88
N SER A 304 -0.32 8.73 -34.12
CA SER A 304 0.45 8.41 -35.32
C SER A 304 -0.56 8.10 -36.41
N GLY A 305 -0.70 9.03 -37.35
CA GLY A 305 -1.65 8.91 -38.43
C GLY A 305 -1.01 8.58 -39.74
N ASP A 306 -1.51 7.52 -40.37
CA ASP A 306 -1.52 7.41 -41.82
C ASP A 306 -2.15 8.67 -42.44
N PRO A 307 -1.80 9.02 -43.70
CA PRO A 307 -2.27 10.23 -44.36
C PRO A 307 -3.78 10.42 -44.23
N SER A 308 -4.18 11.65 -43.90
CA SER A 308 -5.58 12.06 -43.86
C SER A 308 -6.11 12.12 -45.29
N ASP A 309 -7.32 11.63 -45.55
CA ASP A 309 -8.00 11.77 -46.85
C ASP A 309 -8.36 13.23 -47.21
N VAL A 310 -7.90 14.21 -46.41
CA VAL A 310 -8.16 15.64 -46.55
C VAL A 310 -6.85 16.39 -46.85
N PRO A 311 -6.54 16.67 -48.15
CA PRO A 311 -5.24 17.19 -48.60
C PRO A 311 -4.85 18.58 -48.06
N ALA A 312 -5.84 19.39 -47.68
CA ALA A 312 -5.61 20.74 -47.17
C ALA A 312 -4.90 20.73 -45.80
N VAL A 313 -5.11 19.69 -45.01
CA VAL A 313 -4.48 19.52 -43.69
C VAL A 313 -3.01 19.12 -43.87
N ASP A 314 -2.72 18.22 -44.81
CA ASP A 314 -1.36 17.78 -45.11
C ASP A 314 -0.50 18.90 -45.70
N TYR A 315 -1.08 19.73 -46.57
CA TYR A 315 -0.38 20.90 -47.13
C TYR A 315 -0.04 21.94 -46.06
N TRP A 316 -0.97 22.22 -45.14
CA TRP A 316 -0.72 23.16 -44.04
C TRP A 316 0.36 22.62 -43.08
N PHE A 317 0.37 21.31 -42.86
CA PHE A 317 1.38 20.64 -42.04
C PHE A 317 2.79 20.77 -42.62
N GLN A 318 2.94 20.51 -43.93
CA GLN A 318 4.23 20.65 -44.64
C GLN A 318 4.76 22.08 -44.61
N GLU A 319 3.89 23.08 -44.73
CA GLU A 319 4.30 24.48 -44.69
C GLU A 319 4.72 24.93 -43.29
N CYS A 320 4.06 24.46 -42.23
CA CYS A 320 4.47 24.73 -40.86
C CYS A 320 5.84 24.12 -40.51
N GLU A 321 6.10 22.90 -40.97
CA GLU A 321 7.38 22.22 -40.77
C GLU A 321 8.53 23.00 -41.46
N ARG A 322 8.29 23.47 -42.69
CA ARG A 322 9.22 24.31 -43.44
C ARG A 322 9.58 25.61 -42.73
N VAL A 323 8.59 26.31 -42.15
CA VAL A 323 8.79 27.57 -41.45
C VAL A 323 9.59 27.39 -40.14
N TRP A 324 9.38 26.27 -39.44
CA TRP A 324 10.14 25.97 -38.21
C TRP A 324 11.60 25.65 -38.50
N ASP A 325 11.87 24.87 -39.54
CA ASP A 325 13.23 24.57 -39.97
C ASP A 325 13.99 25.85 -40.38
N GLU A 326 13.30 26.76 -41.06
CA GLU A 326 13.85 28.05 -41.49
C GLU A 326 14.18 28.96 -40.29
N ALA A 327 13.26 29.07 -39.32
CA ALA A 327 13.47 29.84 -38.08
C ALA A 327 14.64 29.27 -37.23
N HIS A 328 14.73 27.94 -37.13
CA HIS A 328 15.82 27.26 -36.44
C HIS A 328 17.17 27.57 -37.11
N HIS A 329 17.22 27.54 -38.44
CA HIS A 329 18.41 27.89 -39.21
C HIS A 329 18.85 29.34 -38.98
N HIS A 330 17.91 30.29 -38.94
CA HIS A 330 18.21 31.71 -38.70
C HIS A 330 18.79 31.97 -37.31
N LEU A 331 18.23 31.35 -36.26
CA LEU A 331 18.73 31.46 -34.88
C LEU A 331 20.14 30.87 -34.74
N GLN A 332 20.38 29.68 -35.31
CA GLN A 332 21.71 29.09 -35.32
C GLN A 332 22.72 30.00 -36.04
N ARG A 333 22.33 30.64 -37.15
CA ARG A 333 23.18 31.56 -37.89
C ARG A 333 23.50 32.83 -37.08
N ALA A 334 22.56 33.37 -36.30
CA ALA A 334 22.79 34.51 -35.41
C ALA A 334 23.77 34.17 -34.27
N VAL A 335 23.61 33.00 -33.64
CA VAL A 335 24.53 32.49 -32.60
C VAL A 335 25.94 32.31 -33.17
N ARG A 336 26.07 31.73 -34.38
CA ARG A 336 27.38 31.57 -35.04
C ARG A 336 28.04 32.91 -35.36
N ARG A 337 27.30 33.92 -35.82
CA ARG A 337 27.84 35.28 -36.08
C ARG A 337 28.34 35.96 -34.80
N GLN A 338 27.55 35.91 -33.72
CA GLN A 338 27.93 36.49 -32.43
C GLN A 338 29.13 35.75 -31.81
N LYS A 339 29.18 34.43 -31.95
CA LYS A 339 30.33 33.61 -31.55
C LYS A 339 31.58 33.96 -32.36
N MET A 340 31.49 34.05 -33.70
CA MET A 340 32.60 34.46 -34.56
C MET A 340 33.15 35.85 -34.18
N ALA A 341 32.28 36.83 -33.92
CA ALA A 341 32.71 38.16 -33.48
C ALA A 341 33.43 38.16 -32.12
N ALA A 342 33.03 37.27 -31.21
CA ALA A 342 33.69 37.08 -29.92
C ALA A 342 35.01 36.29 -30.02
N ASP A 343 35.05 35.28 -30.89
CA ASP A 343 36.22 34.41 -31.12
C ASP A 343 37.30 35.10 -31.98
N LEU A 344 36.94 36.06 -32.83
CA LEU A 344 37.88 36.93 -33.58
C LEU A 344 38.84 37.73 -32.69
N ARG A 345 38.53 37.87 -31.40
CA ARG A 345 39.40 38.52 -30.40
C ARG A 345 40.25 37.51 -29.60
N ARG A 346 40.29 36.22 -29.99
CA ARG A 346 41.03 35.14 -29.33
C ARG A 346 42.06 34.54 -30.31
N ALA A 347 43.34 34.53 -29.94
CA ALA A 347 44.41 33.90 -30.74
C ALA A 347 44.67 32.45 -30.30
N PRO A 348 44.90 31.50 -31.22
CA PRO A 348 45.21 30.11 -30.89
C PRO A 348 46.65 29.92 -30.40
N THR A 349 46.87 28.89 -29.58
CA THR A 349 48.18 28.52 -29.03
C THR A 349 49.04 27.82 -30.10
N PRO A 350 50.35 28.12 -30.21
CA PRO A 350 51.22 27.46 -31.18
C PRO A 350 51.50 26.00 -30.81
N THR A 351 51.64 25.15 -31.84
CA THR A 351 51.98 23.73 -31.75
C THR A 351 53.50 23.55 -31.77
N TYR A 352 54.06 22.70 -30.91
CA TYR A 352 55.51 22.44 -30.80
C TYR A 352 55.86 21.01 -31.20
N GLN A 353 57.04 20.79 -31.78
CA GLN A 353 57.57 19.45 -32.08
C GLN A 353 58.53 18.94 -30.99
N PRO A 354 58.69 17.61 -30.82
CA PRO A 354 59.66 17.04 -29.89
C PRO A 354 61.10 17.54 -30.17
N GLU A 355 61.86 17.81 -29.10
CA GLU A 355 63.21 18.43 -29.08
C GLU A 355 63.27 19.95 -29.37
N GLN A 356 62.13 20.60 -29.63
CA GLN A 356 62.10 22.03 -29.83
C GLN A 356 62.37 22.78 -28.51
N LYS A 357 63.43 23.60 -28.50
CA LYS A 357 63.80 24.42 -27.35
C LYS A 357 62.76 25.52 -27.14
N VAL A 358 62.01 25.45 -26.04
CA VAL A 358 60.94 26.42 -25.73
C VAL A 358 61.27 27.26 -24.50
N TRP A 359 60.87 28.53 -24.54
CA TRP A 359 60.99 29.47 -23.44
C TRP A 359 59.72 29.43 -22.59
N LEU A 360 59.86 29.20 -21.29
CA LEU A 360 58.71 29.16 -20.38
C LEU A 360 58.43 30.55 -19.80
N SER A 361 57.19 31.00 -19.89
CA SER A 361 56.77 32.26 -19.26
C SER A 361 56.73 32.13 -17.75
N THR A 362 57.29 33.11 -17.03
CA THR A 362 57.34 33.13 -15.56
C THR A 362 56.06 33.63 -14.91
N ARG A 363 55.02 33.93 -15.71
CA ARG A 363 53.77 34.55 -15.25
C ARG A 363 53.08 33.76 -14.15
N ASP A 364 53.18 32.44 -14.22
CA ASP A 364 52.57 31.48 -13.28
C ASP A 364 53.62 30.64 -12.53
N ILE A 365 54.92 30.96 -12.67
CA ILE A 365 56.03 30.27 -12.00
C ILE A 365 56.48 31.12 -10.81
N ARG A 366 56.42 30.55 -9.59
CA ARG A 366 56.94 31.23 -8.39
C ARG A 366 58.46 31.20 -8.38
N LEU A 367 59.08 32.32 -8.77
CA LEU A 367 60.51 32.54 -8.59
C LEU A 367 60.75 33.24 -7.25
N CYS A 368 61.62 32.68 -6.41
CA CYS A 368 62.04 33.30 -5.15
C CYS A 368 62.97 34.48 -5.43
N LEU A 369 62.39 35.67 -5.66
CA LEU A 369 63.12 36.92 -5.83
C LEU A 369 62.48 38.04 -4.99
N PRO A 370 63.27 39.00 -4.50
CA PRO A 370 62.81 40.03 -3.57
C PRO A 370 61.86 41.08 -4.18
N CYS A 371 61.73 41.19 -5.51
CA CYS A 371 60.78 42.11 -6.15
C CYS A 371 60.21 41.58 -7.48
N ARG A 372 58.88 41.56 -7.59
CA ARG A 372 58.14 40.98 -8.75
C ARG A 372 58.24 41.82 -10.04
N LYS A 373 58.68 43.09 -9.94
CA LYS A 373 58.87 43.97 -11.10
C LYS A 373 60.16 43.66 -11.89
N LEU A 374 61.11 42.95 -11.28
CA LEU A 374 62.40 42.59 -11.88
C LEU A 374 62.50 41.09 -12.24
N SER A 375 61.41 40.33 -12.11
CA SER A 375 61.43 38.91 -12.50
C SER A 375 61.56 38.79 -14.03
N PRO A 376 62.49 37.97 -14.54
CA PRO A 376 62.61 37.74 -15.98
C PRO A 376 61.30 37.19 -16.52
N ARG A 377 60.83 37.69 -17.66
CA ARG A 377 59.49 37.39 -18.22
C ARG A 377 59.39 35.97 -18.81
N PHE A 378 60.53 35.39 -19.15
CA PHE A 378 60.69 34.04 -19.69
C PHE A 378 61.99 33.41 -19.14
N VAL A 379 62.01 32.09 -18.94
CA VAL A 379 63.18 31.33 -18.47
C VAL A 379 63.70 30.41 -19.58
N SER A 380 65.03 30.29 -19.65
CA SER A 380 65.84 29.66 -20.72
C SER A 380 65.58 28.15 -20.91
N PRO A 381 65.99 27.53 -22.05
CA PRO A 381 65.15 26.55 -22.72
C PRO A 381 65.21 25.15 -22.11
N PHE A 382 64.02 24.56 -22.01
CA PHE A 382 63.83 23.17 -21.59
C PHE A 382 63.66 22.28 -22.82
N THR A 383 64.32 21.12 -22.83
CA THR A 383 64.11 20.05 -23.81
C THR A 383 62.98 19.12 -23.36
N THR A 384 62.16 18.66 -24.30
CA THR A 384 61.10 17.68 -24.04
C THR A 384 61.70 16.29 -23.79
N PRO A 385 61.24 15.51 -22.78
CA PRO A 385 61.88 14.24 -22.38
C PRO A 385 61.62 13.04 -23.32
N ARG A 386 62.51 12.04 -23.28
CA ARG A 386 62.48 10.76 -24.03
C ARG A 386 62.17 9.56 -23.10
N HIS A 387 61.44 8.60 -23.67
CA HIS A 387 61.15 7.20 -23.28
C HIS A 387 60.32 6.87 -22.01
N HIS A 388 59.26 6.08 -22.27
CA HIS A 388 58.28 5.51 -21.36
C HIS A 388 58.85 4.36 -20.53
N VAL A 389 58.65 4.42 -19.21
CA VAL A 389 58.62 3.25 -18.33
C VAL A 389 57.26 2.56 -18.55
N GLU A 390 57.25 1.26 -18.86
CA GLU A 390 56.03 0.46 -18.95
C GLU A 390 55.30 0.50 -17.59
N SER A 391 54.05 0.97 -17.62
CA SER A 391 53.21 1.10 -16.43
C SER A 391 52.59 -0.27 -16.12
N GLU A 392 52.40 -0.66 -14.85
CA GLU A 392 51.60 -1.86 -14.47
C GLU A 392 50.20 -1.84 -15.12
N PHE A 393 49.73 -0.65 -15.50
CA PHE A 393 48.44 -0.39 -16.13
C PHE A 393 48.43 -0.52 -17.66
N SER A 394 49.56 -0.75 -18.32
CA SER A 394 49.62 -0.79 -19.79
C SER A 394 50.69 -1.76 -20.30
N LEU A 395 50.30 -2.69 -21.16
CA LEU A 395 51.19 -3.56 -21.93
C LEU A 395 50.87 -3.41 -23.42
N LYS A 396 51.88 -3.21 -24.25
CA LYS A 396 51.70 -3.18 -25.71
C LYS A 396 51.54 -4.60 -26.26
N GLY A 397 50.71 -4.75 -27.29
CA GLY A 397 50.55 -5.99 -28.04
C GLY A 397 49.87 -5.73 -29.39
N ASP A 398 49.76 -6.78 -30.21
CA ASP A 398 49.10 -6.75 -31.52
C ASP A 398 47.61 -6.39 -31.39
N TYR A 399 46.95 -6.89 -30.35
CA TYR A 399 45.55 -6.58 -30.01
C TYR A 399 45.45 -6.08 -28.57
N LEU A 400 44.77 -4.95 -28.37
CA LEU A 400 44.68 -4.29 -27.07
C LEU A 400 43.37 -4.64 -26.36
N LEU A 401 43.47 -5.08 -25.10
CA LEU A 401 42.34 -5.34 -24.21
C LEU A 401 42.12 -4.17 -23.24
N GLY A 402 40.87 -3.74 -23.05
CA GLY A 402 40.52 -2.79 -22.00
C GLY A 402 40.23 -3.48 -20.68
N GLY A 403 40.73 -2.94 -19.57
CA GLY A 403 40.43 -3.41 -18.21
C GLY A 403 39.87 -2.32 -17.31
N LEU A 404 38.74 -2.60 -16.66
CA LEU A 404 38.13 -1.72 -15.65
C LEU A 404 38.09 -2.44 -14.29
N PHE A 405 38.91 -1.96 -13.36
CA PHE A 405 38.99 -2.51 -12.00
C PHE A 405 38.77 -1.41 -10.98
N THR A 406 38.31 -1.80 -9.78
CA THR A 406 38.04 -0.87 -8.69
C THR A 406 39.18 -0.91 -7.68
N LEU A 407 40.26 -0.17 -7.96
CA LEU A 407 41.40 -0.09 -7.04
C LEU A 407 41.09 0.81 -5.85
N HIS A 408 40.21 1.79 -6.04
CA HIS A 408 39.72 2.64 -4.95
C HIS A 408 38.19 2.59 -4.85
N GLU A 409 37.69 2.64 -3.61
CA GLU A 409 36.27 2.61 -3.28
C GLU A 409 35.78 3.98 -2.82
N VAL A 410 34.92 4.61 -3.62
CA VAL A 410 34.23 5.85 -3.25
C VAL A 410 33.11 5.55 -2.26
N GLN A 411 33.35 5.75 -0.96
CA GLN A 411 32.33 5.59 0.08
C GLN A 411 31.36 6.78 0.14
N HIS A 412 31.84 7.99 -0.09
CA HIS A 412 31.02 9.20 -0.15
C HIS A 412 31.36 9.97 -1.41
N ALA A 413 30.55 9.82 -2.45
CA ALA A 413 30.67 10.69 -3.63
C ALA A 413 30.39 12.12 -3.16
N THR A 414 31.45 12.93 -3.06
CA THR A 414 31.29 14.37 -2.89
C THR A 414 30.46 14.86 -4.07
N PRO A 415 29.38 15.65 -3.87
CA PRO A 415 28.60 16.16 -4.97
C PRO A 415 29.49 17.09 -5.81
N LEU A 416 30.12 16.53 -6.85
CA LEU A 416 30.87 17.33 -7.80
C LEU A 416 29.85 18.18 -8.56
N SER A 417 29.97 19.50 -8.40
CA SER A 417 29.09 20.48 -9.07
C SER A 417 29.49 20.74 -10.53
N THR A 418 30.49 20.02 -11.03
CA THR A 418 30.91 19.89 -12.43
C THR A 418 31.17 18.43 -12.79
N PRO A 419 31.00 18.02 -14.06
CA PRO A 419 31.43 16.71 -14.56
C PRO A 419 32.96 16.70 -14.70
N GLU A 420 33.67 16.63 -13.58
CA GLU A 420 35.12 16.44 -13.54
C GLU A 420 35.44 14.96 -13.31
N ALA A 421 36.54 14.50 -13.91
CA ALA A 421 37.06 13.16 -13.67
C ALA A 421 37.41 13.01 -12.19
N ILE A 422 36.81 12.02 -11.52
CA ILE A 422 37.10 11.72 -10.12
C ILE A 422 38.56 11.28 -10.00
N GLU A 423 39.29 11.89 -9.06
CA GLU A 423 40.64 11.48 -8.68
C GLU A 423 40.57 10.29 -7.72
N CYS A 424 40.72 9.06 -8.23
CA CYS A 424 40.48 7.84 -7.45
C CYS A 424 41.43 7.66 -6.26
N PHE A 425 42.69 8.08 -6.40
CA PHE A 425 43.73 7.95 -5.37
C PHE A 425 43.38 8.65 -4.03
N ARG A 426 42.38 9.54 -4.01
CA ARG A 426 41.91 10.21 -2.78
C ARG A 426 41.02 9.33 -1.90
N TYR A 427 40.56 8.20 -2.42
CA TYR A 427 39.61 7.32 -1.74
C TYR A 427 40.31 6.08 -1.16
N THR A 428 39.56 5.23 -0.47
CA THR A 428 40.11 4.05 0.21
C THR A 428 40.59 3.02 -0.81
N PHE A 429 41.85 2.61 -0.70
CA PHE A 429 42.44 1.56 -1.52
C PHE A 429 41.84 0.18 -1.21
N SER A 430 41.55 -0.60 -2.25
CA SER A 430 40.98 -1.94 -2.17
C SER A 430 42.01 -3.00 -2.56
N LYS A 431 42.45 -3.80 -1.57
CA LYS A 431 43.42 -4.90 -1.79
C LYS A 431 42.86 -5.95 -2.76
N SER A 432 41.58 -6.31 -2.62
CA SER A 432 40.90 -7.24 -3.52
C SER A 432 40.83 -6.71 -4.95
N GLY A 433 40.52 -5.42 -5.13
CA GLY A 433 40.53 -4.78 -6.44
C GLY A 433 41.89 -4.83 -7.13
N TYR A 434 42.99 -4.72 -6.37
CA TYR A 434 44.34 -4.86 -6.91
C TYR A 434 44.68 -6.31 -7.27
N GLN A 435 44.32 -7.28 -6.44
CA GLN A 435 44.49 -8.70 -6.75
C GLN A 435 43.76 -9.06 -8.07
N MET A 436 42.53 -8.59 -8.26
CA MET A 436 41.76 -8.76 -9.50
C MET A 436 42.49 -8.22 -10.74
N LEU A 437 43.10 -7.03 -10.63
CA LEU A 437 43.93 -6.46 -11.68
C LEU A 437 45.13 -7.36 -12.01
N GLN A 438 45.81 -7.88 -10.98
CA GLN A 438 46.96 -8.77 -11.17
C GLN A 438 46.58 -10.10 -11.83
N VAL A 439 45.37 -10.61 -11.58
CA VAL A 439 44.88 -11.83 -12.25
C VAL A 439 44.72 -11.61 -13.75
N MET A 440 44.24 -10.45 -14.20
CA MET A 440 44.19 -10.12 -15.63
C MET A 440 45.60 -10.06 -16.24
N ARG A 441 46.56 -9.44 -15.53
CA ARG A 441 47.97 -9.39 -15.98
C ARG A 441 48.56 -10.79 -16.13
N PHE A 442 48.38 -11.62 -15.10
CA PHE A 442 48.81 -13.01 -15.10
C PHE A 442 48.23 -13.79 -16.29
N ALA A 443 46.92 -13.69 -16.53
CA ALA A 443 46.28 -14.37 -17.64
C ALA A 443 46.86 -13.93 -19.01
N VAL A 444 47.08 -12.63 -19.22
CA VAL A 444 47.66 -12.12 -20.47
C VAL A 444 49.10 -12.60 -20.65
N GLU A 445 49.94 -12.55 -19.61
CA GLU A 445 51.32 -13.02 -19.69
C GLU A 445 51.41 -14.53 -19.94
N GLU A 446 50.52 -15.31 -19.31
CA GLU A 446 50.44 -16.75 -19.53
C GLU A 446 50.04 -17.08 -20.98
N ILE A 447 49.05 -16.37 -21.54
CA ILE A 447 48.62 -16.54 -22.94
C ILE A 447 49.73 -16.11 -23.90
N ASN A 448 50.40 -14.99 -23.66
CA ASN A 448 51.51 -14.52 -24.50
C ASN A 448 52.72 -15.47 -24.49
N ASN A 449 52.87 -16.27 -23.43
CA ASN A 449 53.90 -17.30 -23.32
C ASN A 449 53.42 -18.69 -23.80
N SER A 450 52.15 -18.80 -24.22
CA SER A 450 51.58 -20.04 -24.76
C SER A 450 52.04 -20.25 -26.20
N THR A 451 52.40 -21.50 -26.52
CA THR A 451 52.68 -21.91 -27.90
C THR A 451 51.43 -22.42 -28.62
N THR A 452 50.36 -22.74 -27.90
CA THR A 452 49.14 -23.33 -28.45
C THR A 452 48.03 -22.32 -28.65
N LEU A 453 47.87 -21.38 -27.73
CA LEU A 453 46.83 -20.36 -27.77
C LEU A 453 47.42 -19.04 -28.26
N LEU A 454 47.01 -18.62 -29.46
CA LEU A 454 47.49 -17.41 -30.15
C LEU A 454 49.00 -17.42 -30.47
N PRO A 455 49.53 -18.50 -31.11
CA PRO A 455 50.95 -18.55 -31.48
C PRO A 455 51.37 -17.34 -32.32
N ASN A 456 52.52 -16.77 -31.96
CA ASN A 456 53.10 -15.56 -32.56
C ASN A 456 52.28 -14.27 -32.41
N VAL A 457 51.07 -14.27 -31.82
CA VAL A 457 50.23 -13.08 -31.62
C VAL A 457 50.34 -12.60 -30.17
N SER A 458 50.63 -11.32 -29.97
CA SER A 458 50.74 -10.73 -28.63
C SER A 458 49.46 -10.00 -28.22
N LEU A 459 48.96 -10.30 -27.02
CA LEU A 459 47.89 -9.56 -26.35
C LEU A 459 48.49 -8.44 -25.50
N GLY A 460 48.03 -7.21 -25.73
CA GLY A 460 48.29 -6.06 -24.88
C GLY A 460 47.09 -5.74 -24.01
N TYR A 461 47.29 -4.89 -23.01
CA TYR A 461 46.19 -4.39 -22.20
C TYR A 461 46.39 -2.92 -21.82
N GLU A 462 45.28 -2.25 -21.55
CA GLU A 462 45.25 -0.95 -20.89
C GLU A 462 44.17 -0.96 -19.80
N ILE A 463 44.59 -0.66 -18.58
CA ILE A 463 43.79 -0.81 -17.39
C ILE A 463 43.55 0.57 -16.76
N PHE A 464 42.31 0.84 -16.38
CA PHE A 464 41.92 2.04 -15.63
C PHE A 464 41.28 1.68 -14.30
N ASP A 465 41.57 2.48 -13.29
CA ASP A 465 40.79 2.48 -12.06
C ASP A 465 39.45 3.18 -12.26
N HIS A 466 38.36 2.42 -12.10
CA HIS A 466 36.99 2.88 -12.29
C HIS A 466 36.36 3.46 -11.00
N CYS A 467 37.12 3.61 -9.89
CA CYS A 467 36.70 4.34 -8.68
C CYS A 467 35.45 3.78 -7.94
N SER A 468 34.87 2.67 -8.39
CA SER A 468 33.53 2.23 -7.96
C SER A 468 32.40 3.26 -8.21
N ASP A 469 32.58 4.27 -9.08
CA ASP A 469 31.61 5.35 -9.32
C ASP A 469 31.01 5.29 -10.75
N THR A 470 29.67 5.29 -10.82
CA THR A 470 28.88 5.32 -12.07
C THR A 470 29.11 6.53 -12.97
N LYS A 471 29.66 7.62 -12.43
CA LYS A 471 29.89 8.88 -13.15
C LYS A 471 31.28 8.93 -13.80
N HIS A 472 32.07 7.87 -13.68
CA HIS A 472 33.43 7.82 -14.21
C HIS A 472 33.48 7.32 -15.66
N PHE A 473 33.24 8.22 -16.62
CA PHE A 473 33.28 7.95 -18.06
C PHE A 473 34.62 8.18 -18.81
N PRO A 474 35.64 8.92 -18.30
CA PRO A 474 36.85 9.18 -19.08
C PRO A 474 37.56 7.93 -19.63
N SER A 475 37.65 6.86 -18.84
CA SER A 475 38.24 5.58 -19.29
C SER A 475 37.43 4.92 -20.41
N ILE A 476 36.09 4.97 -20.33
CA ILE A 476 35.19 4.46 -21.35
C ILE A 476 35.37 5.22 -22.67
N PHE A 477 35.42 6.55 -22.58
CA PHE A 477 35.63 7.42 -23.73
C PHE A 477 36.99 7.20 -24.38
N ASP A 478 38.05 6.95 -23.60
CA ASP A 478 39.36 6.61 -24.15
C ASP A 478 39.33 5.28 -24.92
N PHE A 479 38.72 4.23 -24.35
CA PHE A 479 38.60 2.92 -24.99
C PHE A 479 37.82 2.91 -26.30
N ILE A 480 36.71 3.67 -26.36
CA ILE A 480 35.93 3.76 -27.60
C ILE A 480 36.56 4.73 -28.58
N SER A 481 37.46 5.63 -28.18
CA SER A 481 38.03 6.64 -29.08
C SER A 481 38.91 6.05 -30.18
N LYS A 482 38.96 6.74 -31.33
CA LYS A 482 39.92 6.51 -32.41
C LYS A 482 40.82 7.73 -32.54
N ASN A 483 42.12 7.58 -32.31
CA ASN A 483 43.10 8.67 -32.26
C ASN A 483 42.69 9.83 -31.33
N GLY A 484 42.05 9.53 -30.19
CA GLY A 484 41.58 10.54 -29.22
C GLY A 484 40.30 11.27 -29.62
N SER A 485 39.59 10.81 -30.66
CA SER A 485 38.30 11.36 -31.09
C SER A 485 37.19 10.30 -31.10
N ILE A 486 35.99 10.69 -30.65
CA ILE A 486 34.77 9.86 -30.71
C ILE A 486 33.86 10.49 -31.76
N LYS A 487 33.49 9.74 -32.81
CA LYS A 487 32.67 10.26 -33.91
C LYS A 487 31.24 9.68 -33.83
N PRO A 488 30.18 10.51 -33.70
CA PRO A 488 28.82 10.02 -33.49
C PRO A 488 28.14 9.28 -34.66
N LYS A 489 28.82 8.99 -35.78
CA LYS A 489 28.15 8.52 -37.03
C LYS A 489 29.12 8.01 -38.12
N GLU A 490 29.94 7.00 -37.84
CA GLU A 490 30.57 6.21 -38.91
C GLU A 490 29.77 4.91 -39.12
N LYS A 491 29.56 4.48 -40.38
CA LYS A 491 29.00 3.14 -40.66
C LYS A 491 29.85 2.12 -39.91
N LEU A 492 29.22 1.11 -39.28
CA LEU A 492 29.86 0.04 -38.49
C LEU A 492 31.08 -0.61 -39.20
N ASN A 493 31.12 -0.54 -40.54
CA ASN A 493 32.22 -1.07 -41.34
C ASN A 493 33.52 -0.23 -41.33
N ASN A 494 33.53 1.03 -40.90
CA ASN A 494 34.72 1.91 -40.97
C ASN A 494 35.28 2.34 -39.60
N TYR A 495 34.54 2.06 -38.53
CA TYR A 495 34.96 2.40 -37.17
C TYR A 495 35.85 1.30 -36.58
N GLN A 496 36.93 1.70 -35.91
CA GLN A 496 37.82 0.79 -35.19
C GLN A 496 38.17 1.43 -33.84
N PRO A 497 37.64 0.91 -32.73
CA PRO A 497 37.94 1.41 -31.39
C PRO A 497 39.38 1.08 -30.98
N LYS A 498 39.86 1.73 -29.91
CA LYS A 498 41.22 1.53 -29.38
C LYS A 498 41.43 0.10 -28.86
N VAL A 499 40.39 -0.52 -28.31
CA VAL A 499 40.41 -1.88 -27.75
C VAL A 499 39.52 -2.84 -28.54
N ILE A 500 39.90 -4.11 -28.62
CA ILE A 500 39.10 -5.16 -29.30
C ILE A 500 38.01 -5.77 -28.41
N ALA A 501 38.19 -5.70 -27.09
CA ALA A 501 37.27 -6.20 -26.07
C ALA A 501 37.54 -5.48 -24.74
N LEU A 502 36.53 -5.44 -23.87
CA LEU A 502 36.57 -4.77 -22.58
C LEU A 502 36.20 -5.74 -21.46
N THR A 503 37.01 -5.79 -20.39
CA THR A 503 36.78 -6.61 -19.20
C THR A 503 36.43 -5.75 -17.99
N GLY A 504 35.33 -6.07 -17.30
CA GLY A 504 34.78 -5.29 -16.17
C GLY A 504 33.65 -4.33 -16.58
N PRO A 505 33.27 -3.35 -15.73
CA PRO A 505 33.71 -3.13 -14.35
C PRO A 505 33.10 -4.13 -13.36
N TYR A 506 33.58 -4.12 -12.12
CA TYR A 506 32.96 -4.87 -11.02
C TYR A 506 31.60 -4.27 -10.63
N GLY A 507 30.54 -5.08 -10.58
CA GLY A 507 29.20 -4.70 -10.15
C GLY A 507 28.21 -4.35 -11.27
N SER A 508 26.95 -4.76 -11.07
CA SER A 508 25.88 -4.62 -12.06
C SER A 508 25.52 -3.17 -12.40
N THR A 509 25.33 -2.30 -11.42
CA THR A 509 24.96 -0.88 -11.64
C THR A 509 25.96 -0.15 -12.52
N ARG A 510 27.26 -0.32 -12.26
CA ARG A 510 28.34 0.31 -13.04
C ARG A 510 28.37 -0.23 -14.47
N THR A 511 28.20 -1.54 -14.63
CA THR A 511 28.14 -2.20 -15.93
C THR A 511 26.94 -1.74 -16.75
N ILE A 512 25.74 -1.70 -16.16
CA ILE A 512 24.50 -1.20 -16.80
C ILE A 512 24.68 0.24 -17.27
N THR A 513 25.40 1.06 -16.50
CA THR A 513 25.66 2.47 -16.81
C THR A 513 26.52 2.64 -18.07
N ILE A 514 27.52 1.78 -18.29
CA ILE A 514 28.46 1.91 -19.42
C ILE A 514 28.09 1.04 -20.63
N ALA A 515 27.35 -0.06 -20.43
CA ALA A 515 27.07 -1.06 -21.45
C ALA A 515 26.40 -0.49 -22.72
N PRO A 516 25.48 0.51 -22.65
CA PRO A 516 24.90 1.12 -23.85
C PRO A 516 25.94 1.80 -24.74
N LEU A 517 26.97 2.44 -24.17
CA LEU A 517 28.03 3.12 -24.94
C LEU A 517 28.91 2.11 -25.67
N ILE A 518 29.31 1.05 -24.98
CA ILE A 518 30.13 -0.03 -25.53
C ILE A 518 29.37 -0.83 -26.60
N THR A 519 28.06 -0.98 -26.40
CA THR A 519 27.14 -1.64 -27.33
C THR A 519 27.00 -0.93 -28.67
N MET A 520 27.11 0.41 -28.71
CA MET A 520 27.03 1.17 -29.97
C MET A 520 28.08 0.71 -30.99
N ASP A 521 29.27 0.35 -30.51
CA ASP A 521 30.39 -0.11 -31.34
C ASP A 521 30.52 -1.65 -31.38
N LEU A 522 29.56 -2.37 -30.77
CA LEU A 522 29.56 -3.83 -30.60
C LEU A 522 30.88 -4.38 -30.03
N ILE A 523 31.52 -3.62 -29.15
CA ILE A 523 32.73 -4.07 -28.45
C ILE A 523 32.31 -5.11 -27.42
N PRO A 524 32.83 -6.36 -27.46
CA PRO A 524 32.50 -7.36 -26.46
C PRO A 524 32.85 -6.86 -25.06
N LEU A 525 31.82 -6.73 -24.21
CA LEU A 525 31.95 -6.39 -22.80
C LEU A 525 31.89 -7.69 -22.00
N VAL A 526 33.03 -8.28 -21.67
CA VAL A 526 33.13 -9.54 -20.93
C VAL A 526 33.25 -9.24 -19.44
N SER A 527 32.11 -9.23 -18.74
CA SER A 527 32.08 -8.88 -17.31
C SER A 527 32.37 -10.07 -16.41
N TYR A 528 33.26 -9.85 -15.44
CA TYR A 528 33.61 -10.82 -14.41
C TYR A 528 32.79 -10.67 -13.11
N GLY A 529 31.99 -9.59 -13.00
CA GLY A 529 31.39 -9.18 -11.73
C GLY A 529 30.03 -8.51 -11.83
N ALA A 530 29.32 -8.68 -12.96
CA ALA A 530 27.95 -8.16 -13.15
C ALA A 530 26.95 -9.32 -13.31
N SER A 531 26.27 -9.66 -12.22
CA SER A 531 25.33 -10.78 -12.13
C SER A 531 23.87 -10.40 -12.40
N SER A 532 23.51 -9.11 -12.55
CA SER A 532 22.12 -8.71 -12.87
C SER A 532 21.60 -9.40 -14.13
N TYR A 533 20.42 -10.00 -14.05
CA TYR A 533 19.78 -10.74 -15.14
C TYR A 533 19.28 -9.80 -16.25
N THR A 534 19.09 -8.51 -15.97
CA THR A 534 18.74 -7.51 -16.97
C THR A 534 19.76 -7.43 -18.12
N LEU A 535 21.04 -7.68 -17.82
CA LEU A 535 22.13 -7.68 -18.81
C LEU A 535 22.10 -8.91 -19.75
N SER A 536 21.32 -9.95 -19.44
CA SER A 536 21.08 -11.09 -20.33
C SER A 536 20.21 -10.71 -21.55
N ASN A 537 19.49 -9.59 -21.49
CA ASN A 537 18.64 -9.14 -22.60
C ASN A 537 19.46 -8.65 -23.80
N LYS A 538 19.66 -9.51 -24.80
CA LYS A 538 20.44 -9.19 -26.01
C LYS A 538 19.81 -8.16 -26.95
N LEU A 539 18.53 -7.82 -26.77
CA LEU A 539 17.93 -6.70 -27.50
C LEU A 539 18.44 -5.34 -26.98
N GLN A 540 18.73 -5.24 -25.68
CA GLN A 540 19.28 -4.02 -25.07
C GLN A 540 20.82 -4.05 -24.98
N TYR A 541 21.39 -5.21 -24.69
CA TYR A 541 22.83 -5.39 -24.45
C TYR A 541 23.41 -6.51 -25.34
N PRO A 542 23.39 -6.36 -26.68
CA PRO A 542 23.87 -7.39 -27.61
C PRO A 542 25.36 -7.70 -27.45
N SER A 543 26.17 -6.73 -27.03
CA SER A 543 27.63 -6.86 -26.87
C SER A 543 28.08 -7.42 -25.52
N PHE A 544 27.16 -7.58 -24.56
CA PHE A 544 27.47 -8.03 -23.21
C PHE A 544 27.66 -9.55 -23.16
N VAL A 545 28.67 -10.02 -22.46
CA VAL A 545 28.93 -11.43 -22.12
C VAL A 545 29.44 -11.45 -20.68
N ARG A 546 29.24 -12.52 -19.92
CA ARG A 546 29.81 -12.60 -18.57
C ARG A 546 30.35 -13.98 -18.25
N THR A 547 31.33 -14.03 -17.36
CA THR A 547 31.94 -15.27 -16.84
C THR A 547 31.47 -15.63 -15.44
N ILE A 548 30.70 -14.75 -14.81
CA ILE A 548 30.01 -14.98 -13.55
C ILE A 548 28.57 -15.46 -13.81
N PRO A 549 28.04 -16.42 -13.04
CA PRO A 549 26.63 -16.80 -13.10
C PRO A 549 25.66 -15.64 -12.85
N SER A 550 24.42 -15.79 -13.30
CA SER A 550 23.39 -14.77 -13.17
C SER A 550 22.73 -14.72 -11.78
N ASN A 551 22.14 -13.58 -11.44
CA ASN A 551 21.23 -13.42 -10.30
C ASN A 551 20.08 -14.42 -10.34
N LYS A 552 19.58 -14.76 -11.54
CA LYS A 552 18.57 -15.81 -11.70
C LYS A 552 19.05 -17.13 -11.10
N ASN A 553 20.27 -17.55 -11.45
CA ASN A 553 20.84 -18.80 -10.96
C ASN A 553 21.11 -18.76 -9.45
N LEU A 554 21.61 -17.64 -8.94
CA LEU A 554 21.86 -17.48 -7.51
C LEU A 554 20.56 -17.47 -6.68
N ILE A 555 19.51 -16.82 -7.17
CA ILE A 555 18.19 -16.82 -6.52
C ILE A 555 17.55 -18.21 -6.56
N GLU A 556 17.65 -18.94 -7.69
CA GLU A 556 17.22 -20.33 -7.78
C GLU A 556 17.93 -21.19 -6.71
N MET A 557 19.24 -21.01 -6.54
CA MET A 557 20.03 -21.67 -5.51
C MET A 557 19.56 -21.32 -4.08
N ILE A 558 19.32 -20.04 -3.79
CA ILE A 558 18.78 -19.60 -2.48
C ILE A 558 17.42 -20.25 -2.21
N ILE A 559 16.53 -20.31 -3.22
CA ILE A 559 15.23 -20.96 -3.09
C ILE A 559 15.38 -22.47 -2.85
N HIS A 560 16.32 -23.14 -3.53
CA HIS A 560 16.62 -24.55 -3.27
C HIS A 560 17.09 -24.79 -1.82
N ILE A 561 17.95 -23.92 -1.28
CA ILE A 561 18.38 -23.96 0.13
C ILE A 561 17.17 -23.81 1.07
N ILE A 562 16.33 -22.80 0.83
CA ILE A 562 15.14 -22.53 1.67
C ILE A 562 14.18 -23.73 1.67
N ARG A 563 13.93 -24.34 0.49
CA ARG A 563 13.06 -25.51 0.35
C ARG A 563 13.66 -26.77 0.98
N TRP A 564 14.98 -26.97 0.87
CA TRP A 564 15.68 -28.11 1.46
C TRP A 564 15.48 -28.20 2.97
N PHE A 565 15.52 -27.06 3.66
CA PHE A 565 15.31 -26.98 5.11
C PHE A 565 13.84 -26.78 5.53
N GLY A 566 12.90 -26.75 4.57
CA GLY A 566 11.47 -26.62 4.84
C GLY A 566 11.04 -25.25 5.39
N TRP A 567 11.83 -24.20 5.15
CA TRP A 567 11.55 -22.85 5.61
C TRP A 567 10.55 -22.13 4.71
N ASN A 568 9.64 -21.35 5.29
CA ASN A 568 8.67 -20.56 4.53
C ASN A 568 8.48 -19.10 4.96
N TRP A 569 9.17 -18.66 6.03
CA TRP A 569 9.10 -17.30 6.56
C TRP A 569 10.49 -16.71 6.61
N VAL A 570 10.82 -15.85 5.65
CA VAL A 570 12.18 -15.34 5.44
C VAL A 570 12.22 -13.83 5.29
N ALA A 571 13.35 -13.20 5.61
CA ALA A 571 13.65 -11.81 5.30
C ALA A 571 14.61 -11.70 4.11
N PHE A 572 14.48 -10.65 3.31
CA PHE A 572 15.40 -10.32 2.21
C PHE A 572 15.95 -8.89 2.40
N LEU A 573 17.23 -8.78 2.69
CA LEU A 573 17.94 -7.52 2.86
C LEU A 573 18.87 -7.31 1.66
N GLY A 574 18.55 -6.32 0.82
CA GLY A 574 19.32 -5.99 -0.38
C GLY A 574 20.08 -4.68 -0.23
N SER A 575 21.17 -4.45 -0.97
CA SER A 575 21.72 -3.08 -1.07
C SER A 575 20.91 -2.20 -2.02
N GLN A 576 21.08 -0.87 -1.92
CA GLN A 576 20.39 0.07 -2.81
C GLN A 576 21.11 0.17 -4.18
N ASP A 577 21.08 -0.90 -4.97
CA ASP A 577 21.71 -1.03 -6.29
C ASP A 577 20.95 -1.99 -7.24
N ASP A 578 21.28 -1.94 -8.53
CA ASP A 578 20.64 -2.76 -9.57
C ASP A 578 20.94 -4.27 -9.43
N TYR A 579 21.99 -4.63 -8.70
CA TYR A 579 22.29 -6.03 -8.40
C TYR A 579 21.22 -6.59 -7.45
N SER A 580 20.95 -5.89 -6.36
CA SER A 580 20.04 -6.34 -5.31
C SER A 580 18.58 -6.16 -5.69
N GLU A 581 18.24 -5.08 -6.40
CA GLU A 581 16.88 -4.84 -6.90
C GLU A 581 16.46 -5.92 -7.90
N ASP A 582 17.36 -6.29 -8.82
CA ASP A 582 17.13 -7.40 -9.74
C ASP A 582 16.99 -8.73 -8.99
N GLY A 583 17.87 -9.01 -8.02
CA GLY A 583 17.79 -10.20 -7.17
C GLY A 583 16.46 -10.32 -6.43
N LEU A 584 15.99 -9.24 -5.79
CA LEU A 584 14.72 -9.19 -5.08
C LEU A 584 13.53 -9.41 -6.02
N ARG A 585 13.55 -8.80 -7.21
CA ARG A 585 12.50 -8.97 -8.23
C ARG A 585 12.41 -10.41 -8.70
N ILE A 586 13.54 -11.06 -8.96
CA ILE A 586 13.60 -12.48 -9.33
C ILE A 586 13.13 -13.33 -8.16
N PHE A 587 13.58 -13.05 -6.94
CA PHE A 587 13.14 -13.78 -5.74
C PHE A 587 11.61 -13.79 -5.62
N HIS A 588 10.98 -12.62 -5.68
CA HIS A 588 9.51 -12.48 -5.69
C HIS A 588 8.83 -13.30 -6.78
N LYS A 589 9.37 -13.25 -8.01
CA LYS A 589 8.80 -13.98 -9.14
C LYS A 589 8.80 -15.49 -8.89
N TYR A 590 9.92 -16.04 -8.42
CA TYR A 590 10.10 -17.49 -8.27
C TYR A 590 9.46 -18.05 -6.99
N ILE A 591 9.25 -17.25 -5.94
CA ILE A 591 8.60 -17.75 -4.70
C ILE A 591 7.07 -17.85 -4.79
N SER A 592 6.42 -17.14 -5.73
CA SER A 592 4.96 -17.01 -5.83
C SER A 592 4.15 -18.31 -5.71
N ASN A 593 4.69 -19.43 -6.23
CA ASN A 593 4.04 -20.75 -6.22
C ASN A 593 4.78 -21.81 -5.38
N THR A 594 5.70 -21.39 -4.52
CA THR A 594 6.55 -22.32 -3.74
C THR A 594 6.09 -22.52 -2.29
N GLY A 595 5.13 -21.71 -1.83
CA GLY A 595 4.70 -21.68 -0.44
C GLY A 595 5.64 -20.91 0.49
N ILE A 596 6.68 -20.25 -0.04
CA ILE A 596 7.60 -19.36 0.70
C ILE A 596 7.02 -17.94 0.72
N CYS A 597 6.93 -17.31 1.89
CA CYS A 597 6.63 -15.89 2.03
C CYS A 597 7.85 -15.07 2.40
N LEU A 598 7.89 -13.87 1.82
CA LEU A 598 8.78 -12.81 2.24
C LEU A 598 8.13 -11.99 3.37
N ALA A 599 8.57 -12.24 4.59
CA ALA A 599 8.07 -11.62 5.81
C ALA A 599 8.47 -10.15 5.92
N TYR A 600 9.70 -9.86 5.50
CA TYR A 600 10.28 -8.52 5.57
C TYR A 600 11.28 -8.32 4.45
N GLN A 601 11.28 -7.12 3.87
CA GLN A 601 12.27 -6.70 2.90
C GLN A 601 12.74 -5.28 3.19
N GLU A 602 14.02 -5.01 2.93
CA GLU A 602 14.59 -3.67 3.09
C GLU A 602 15.73 -3.46 2.09
N ALA A 603 15.76 -2.26 1.49
CA ALA A 603 16.90 -1.78 0.73
C ALA A 603 17.86 -1.02 1.67
N LEU A 604 19.01 -1.61 1.93
CA LEU A 604 20.07 -1.09 2.78
C LEU A 604 20.76 0.10 2.09
N GLY A 605 20.36 1.29 2.48
CA GLY A 605 21.01 2.55 2.09
C GLY A 605 22.11 2.98 3.06
N GLN A 606 22.92 3.94 2.64
CA GLN A 606 24.06 4.41 3.47
C GLN A 606 23.62 5.17 4.73
N ARG A 607 22.44 5.80 4.70
CA ARG A 607 21.81 6.47 5.85
C ARG A 607 20.73 5.62 6.53
N ALA A 608 20.60 4.35 6.15
CA ALA A 608 19.59 3.48 6.71
C ALA A 608 19.88 3.18 8.19
N ASN A 609 18.83 3.08 9.00
CA ASN A 609 18.93 2.74 10.40
C ASN A 609 18.93 1.22 10.58
N TYR A 610 20.10 0.60 10.43
CA TYR A 610 20.29 -0.86 10.55
C TYR A 610 19.74 -1.43 11.86
N SER A 611 19.86 -0.70 12.97
CA SER A 611 19.33 -1.12 14.27
C SER A 611 17.80 -1.24 14.26
N GLN A 612 17.11 -0.32 13.57
CA GLN A 612 15.65 -0.39 13.44
C GLN A 612 15.22 -1.56 12.53
N THR A 613 15.96 -1.81 11.45
CA THR A 613 15.76 -2.97 10.56
C THR A 613 15.84 -4.28 11.35
N LEU A 614 16.88 -4.45 12.15
CA LEU A 614 17.10 -5.66 12.96
C LEU A 614 16.03 -5.83 14.06
N LYS A 615 15.62 -4.73 14.72
CA LYS A 615 14.53 -4.76 15.69
C LYS A 615 13.21 -5.23 15.07
N LYS A 616 12.91 -4.81 13.83
CA LYS A 616 11.72 -5.28 13.11
C LYS A 616 11.81 -6.78 12.78
N ILE A 617 12.98 -7.26 12.37
CA ILE A 617 13.23 -8.68 12.09
C ILE A 617 12.96 -9.54 13.33
N ASP A 618 13.43 -9.12 14.51
CA ASP A 618 13.14 -9.81 15.76
C ASP A 618 11.67 -9.71 16.18
N MET A 619 11.04 -8.54 16.04
CA MET A 619 9.60 -8.38 16.33
C MET A 619 8.72 -9.30 15.47
N LEU A 620 9.15 -9.58 14.23
CA LEU A 620 8.45 -10.46 13.29
C LEU A 620 8.84 -11.95 13.44
N ASN A 621 9.66 -12.29 14.44
CA ASN A 621 10.18 -13.65 14.68
C ASN A 621 10.80 -14.31 13.44
N ILE A 622 11.47 -13.52 12.59
CA ILE A 622 12.13 -14.04 11.40
C ILE A 622 13.48 -14.62 11.81
N ASN A 623 13.73 -15.89 11.46
CA ASN A 623 14.98 -16.58 11.81
C ASN A 623 15.93 -16.73 10.62
N VAL A 624 15.42 -16.78 9.40
CA VAL A 624 16.23 -16.89 8.17
C VAL A 624 16.26 -15.56 7.42
N ILE A 625 17.46 -15.03 7.20
CA ILE A 625 17.70 -13.72 6.60
C ILE A 625 18.61 -13.89 5.39
N VAL A 626 18.06 -13.64 4.20
CA VAL A 626 18.83 -13.54 2.96
C VAL A 626 19.44 -12.15 2.88
N VAL A 627 20.76 -12.05 2.86
CA VAL A 627 21.47 -10.77 2.71
C VAL A 627 22.14 -10.76 1.34
N PHE A 628 21.41 -10.18 0.39
CA PHE A 628 21.77 -10.09 -1.02
C PHE A 628 22.30 -8.68 -1.29
N ALA A 629 23.52 -8.40 -0.83
CA ALA A 629 24.06 -7.04 -0.82
C ALA A 629 25.54 -7.02 -1.19
N VAL A 630 26.04 -5.87 -1.65
CA VAL A 630 27.49 -5.69 -1.84
C VAL A 630 28.23 -5.66 -0.48
N PRO A 631 29.54 -5.97 -0.43
CA PRO A 631 30.26 -6.23 0.82
C PRO A 631 30.22 -5.10 1.85
N THR A 632 30.15 -3.85 1.38
CA THR A 632 30.09 -2.67 2.24
C THR A 632 28.82 -2.64 3.10
N TYR A 633 27.65 -2.91 2.51
CA TYR A 633 26.37 -2.94 3.23
C TYR A 633 26.24 -4.20 4.08
N ALA A 634 26.68 -5.36 3.57
CA ALA A 634 26.73 -6.60 4.33
C ALA A 634 27.57 -6.43 5.62
N ARG A 635 28.73 -5.77 5.53
CA ARG A 635 29.56 -5.48 6.70
C ARG A 635 28.83 -4.59 7.72
N ASN A 636 28.12 -3.57 7.25
CA ASN A 636 27.41 -2.65 8.14
C ASN A 636 26.24 -3.33 8.87
N ILE A 637 25.43 -4.14 8.17
CA ILE A 637 24.30 -4.85 8.82
C ILE A 637 24.78 -5.92 9.80
N ILE A 638 25.85 -6.67 9.48
CA ILE A 638 26.40 -7.69 10.39
C ILE A 638 27.00 -7.04 11.65
N LYS A 639 27.76 -5.94 11.51
CA LYS A 639 28.26 -5.18 12.67
C LYS A 639 27.12 -4.61 13.51
N ALA A 640 26.05 -4.14 12.87
CA ALA A 640 24.85 -3.70 13.58
C ALA A 640 24.15 -4.86 14.31
N ALA A 641 24.12 -6.07 13.74
CA ALA A 641 23.55 -7.26 14.38
C ALA A 641 24.31 -7.64 15.65
N ILE A 642 25.64 -7.62 15.61
CA ILE A 642 26.50 -7.82 16.78
C ILE A 642 26.24 -6.74 17.84
N ALA A 643 26.20 -5.46 17.43
CA ALA A 643 26.00 -4.34 18.34
C ALA A 643 24.60 -4.32 19.01
N ASN A 644 23.56 -4.83 18.33
CA ASN A 644 22.21 -4.93 18.86
C ASN A 644 21.93 -6.27 19.57
N ASN A 645 22.94 -7.13 19.74
CA ASN A 645 22.83 -8.44 20.39
C ASN A 645 21.75 -9.34 19.76
N ILE A 646 21.68 -9.35 18.43
CA ILE A 646 20.84 -10.29 17.67
C ILE A 646 21.47 -11.68 17.77
N GLN A 647 20.67 -12.70 18.08
CA GLN A 647 21.17 -14.07 18.32
C GLN A 647 20.33 -15.13 17.61
N GLY A 648 20.95 -16.30 17.36
CA GLY A 648 20.26 -17.51 16.92
C GLY A 648 19.60 -17.44 15.54
N LYS A 649 20.08 -16.57 14.65
CA LYS A 649 19.56 -16.42 13.28
C LYS A 649 20.37 -17.24 12.27
N VAL A 650 19.80 -17.46 11.09
CA VAL A 650 20.48 -18.03 9.93
C VAL A 650 20.64 -16.94 8.89
N TRP A 651 21.88 -16.65 8.51
CA TRP A 651 22.24 -15.62 7.54
C TRP A 651 22.67 -16.29 6.24
N ILE A 652 21.91 -16.08 5.16
CA ILE A 652 22.28 -16.55 3.82
C ILE A 652 23.07 -15.44 3.13
N ALA A 653 24.37 -15.64 2.96
CA ALA A 653 25.30 -14.72 2.34
C ALA A 653 25.41 -14.97 0.83
N SER A 654 25.26 -13.91 0.05
CA SER A 654 25.46 -13.93 -1.40
C SER A 654 26.94 -14.05 -1.78
N GLU A 655 27.21 -14.38 -3.05
CA GLU A 655 28.53 -14.58 -3.65
C GLU A 655 29.50 -13.42 -3.45
N THR A 656 28.97 -12.21 -3.34
CA THR A 656 29.73 -10.98 -3.15
C THR A 656 30.50 -10.94 -1.83
N TRP A 657 29.97 -11.54 -0.75
CA TRP A 657 30.54 -11.39 0.60
C TRP A 657 30.63 -12.70 1.41
N ALA A 658 30.14 -13.82 0.86
CA ALA A 658 30.21 -15.15 1.48
C ALA A 658 31.63 -15.57 1.91
N MET A 659 32.67 -15.14 1.20
CA MET A 659 34.08 -15.49 1.48
C MET A 659 34.86 -14.32 2.11
N ASN A 660 34.18 -13.37 2.75
CA ASN A 660 34.83 -12.22 3.37
C ASN A 660 35.76 -12.65 4.51
N GLN A 661 37.07 -12.38 4.41
CA GLN A 661 38.08 -12.81 5.39
C GLN A 661 38.07 -12.00 6.70
N GLN A 662 37.48 -10.80 6.71
CA GLN A 662 37.51 -9.87 7.85
C GLN A 662 36.30 -10.05 8.77
N LEU A 663 35.11 -10.25 8.20
CA LEU A 663 33.85 -10.34 8.96
C LEU A 663 33.79 -11.50 9.98
N PRO A 664 34.25 -12.73 9.65
CA PRO A 664 34.29 -13.82 10.61
C PRO A 664 35.28 -13.61 11.76
N ARG A 665 36.14 -12.57 11.69
CA ARG A 665 37.08 -12.19 12.77
C ARG A 665 36.51 -11.11 13.68
N GLU A 666 35.34 -10.54 13.36
CA GLU A 666 34.73 -9.49 14.16
C GLU A 666 34.31 -10.05 15.54
N PRO A 667 34.62 -9.34 16.64
CA PRO A 667 34.33 -9.81 17.98
C PRO A 667 32.82 -9.93 18.19
N GLY A 668 32.36 -11.13 18.59
CA GLY A 668 30.94 -11.40 18.82
C GLY A 668 30.20 -12.02 17.63
N ILE A 669 30.88 -12.28 16.50
CA ILE A 669 30.26 -12.94 15.32
C ILE A 669 29.64 -14.30 15.65
N GLY A 670 30.23 -15.10 16.54
CA GLY A 670 29.67 -16.41 16.92
C GLY A 670 28.29 -16.34 17.60
N LYS A 671 27.86 -15.16 18.08
CA LYS A 671 26.56 -14.98 18.75
C LYS A 671 25.40 -14.75 17.78
N ILE A 672 25.66 -14.24 16.56
CA ILE A 672 24.57 -13.88 15.63
C ILE A 672 23.86 -15.09 15.02
N GLY A 673 24.43 -16.28 15.19
CA GLY A 673 23.92 -17.56 14.72
C GLY A 673 24.76 -18.14 13.57
N THR A 674 24.11 -18.86 12.66
CA THR A 674 24.76 -19.61 11.58
C THR A 674 24.82 -18.78 10.29
N VAL A 675 25.99 -18.70 9.65
CA VAL A 675 26.16 -18.04 8.35
C VAL A 675 26.42 -19.09 7.27
N ILE A 676 25.52 -19.14 6.28
CA ILE A 676 25.61 -20.01 5.10
C ILE A 676 25.93 -19.12 3.91
N GLY A 677 27.12 -19.28 3.33
CA GLY A 677 27.55 -18.57 2.14
C GLY A 677 27.30 -19.37 0.87
N ILE A 678 26.96 -18.66 -0.20
CA ILE A 678 26.98 -19.19 -1.56
C ILE A 678 28.17 -18.57 -2.27
N THR A 679 28.99 -19.39 -2.92
CA THR A 679 30.15 -18.90 -3.68
C THR A 679 30.35 -19.76 -4.91
N GLU A 680 31.09 -19.28 -5.89
CA GLU A 680 31.54 -20.12 -7.00
C GLU A 680 32.55 -21.15 -6.47
N ARG A 681 32.68 -22.31 -7.14
CA ARG A 681 33.69 -23.29 -6.76
C ARG A 681 35.08 -22.67 -6.83
N LEU A 682 35.77 -22.67 -5.69
CA LEU A 682 37.09 -22.07 -5.58
C LEU A 682 38.09 -22.91 -6.38
N LEU A 683 38.78 -22.27 -7.33
CA LEU A 683 39.81 -22.89 -8.15
C LEU A 683 41.14 -22.19 -7.89
N SER A 684 42.17 -22.97 -7.59
CA SER A 684 43.54 -22.46 -7.53
C SER A 684 44.02 -22.11 -8.94
N LEU A 685 44.59 -20.92 -9.13
CA LEU A 685 45.26 -20.52 -10.37
C LEU A 685 46.73 -20.98 -10.31
N PRO A 686 47.11 -22.06 -11.01
CA PRO A 686 48.47 -22.60 -10.91
C PRO A 686 49.49 -21.59 -11.43
N GLY A 687 50.54 -21.29 -10.66
CA GLY A 687 51.60 -20.38 -11.08
C GLY A 687 51.33 -18.89 -10.84
N PHE A 688 50.13 -18.51 -10.39
CA PHE A 688 49.82 -17.13 -10.01
C PHE A 688 50.70 -16.65 -8.84
N ASP A 689 50.95 -17.52 -7.87
CA ASP A 689 51.89 -17.29 -6.77
C ASP A 689 53.30 -16.95 -7.28
N LYS A 690 53.83 -17.76 -8.21
CA LYS A 690 55.14 -17.55 -8.82
C LYS A 690 55.20 -16.23 -9.60
N PHE A 691 54.12 -15.89 -10.31
CA PHE A 691 53.98 -14.63 -11.02
C PHE A 691 54.08 -13.43 -10.06
N ILE A 692 53.30 -13.42 -8.98
CA ILE A 692 53.32 -12.33 -7.99
C ILE A 692 54.71 -12.22 -7.33
N TYR A 693 55.32 -13.34 -6.91
CA TYR A 693 56.66 -13.32 -6.32
C TYR A 693 57.72 -12.75 -7.28
N LYS A 694 57.64 -13.07 -8.58
CA LYS A 694 58.53 -12.52 -9.61
C LYS A 694 58.30 -11.02 -9.79
N ASP A 695 57.06 -10.59 -9.97
CA ASP A 695 56.66 -9.18 -10.14
C ASP A 695 57.13 -8.31 -8.96
N ARG A 696 56.91 -8.77 -7.72
CA ARG A 696 57.36 -8.06 -6.50
C ARG A 696 58.88 -7.92 -6.43
N ARG A 697 59.65 -8.93 -6.82
CA ARG A 697 61.13 -8.85 -6.85
C ARG A 697 61.61 -7.80 -7.85
N THR A 698 61.02 -7.77 -9.04
CA THR A 698 61.36 -6.78 -10.08
C THR A 698 61.00 -5.36 -9.66
N MET A 699 59.84 -5.17 -9.04
CA MET A 699 59.41 -3.85 -8.55
C MET A 699 60.30 -3.35 -7.41
N ASN A 700 60.64 -4.21 -6.44
CA ASN A 700 61.51 -3.84 -5.32
C ASN A 700 62.93 -3.49 -5.76
N ALA A 701 63.47 -4.18 -6.78
CA ALA A 701 64.76 -3.84 -7.37
C ALA A 701 64.73 -2.45 -8.04
N TYR A 702 63.63 -2.10 -8.71
CA TYR A 702 63.45 -0.79 -9.35
C TYR A 702 63.27 0.34 -8.35
N CYS A 703 62.46 0.15 -7.29
CA CYS A 703 62.30 1.13 -6.22
C CYS A 703 63.59 1.41 -5.44
N ALA A 704 64.53 0.46 -5.41
CA ALA A 704 65.85 0.66 -4.82
C ALA A 704 66.78 1.55 -5.69
N GLU A 705 66.53 1.66 -7.00
CA GLU A 705 67.37 2.40 -7.95
C GLU A 705 66.85 3.82 -8.29
N SER A 706 65.56 4.12 -8.10
CA SER A 706 64.97 5.39 -8.57
C SER A 706 64.47 6.33 -7.45
N ASN A 707 65.23 7.38 -7.15
CA ASN A 707 64.78 8.59 -6.42
C ASN A 707 64.01 9.54 -7.38
N ILE A 708 62.95 9.07 -8.03
CA ILE A 708 62.24 9.84 -9.07
C ILE A 708 60.77 10.05 -8.71
N GLN A 709 60.47 11.30 -8.35
CA GLN A 709 59.14 11.86 -8.23
C GLN A 709 58.52 11.96 -9.64
N SER A 710 57.57 11.08 -9.95
CA SER A 710 57.02 10.96 -11.31
C SER A 710 56.26 12.24 -11.73
N LYS A 711 56.61 12.81 -12.88
CA LYS A 711 55.91 13.93 -13.53
C LYS A 711 54.89 13.41 -14.54
N ASN A 712 53.72 14.07 -14.53
CA ASN A 712 52.63 14.07 -15.51
C ASN A 712 52.24 12.70 -16.09
N LYS A 713 51.34 12.00 -15.39
CA LYS A 713 50.56 10.89 -15.92
C LYS A 713 49.06 11.15 -15.69
N THR A 714 48.24 10.55 -16.53
CA THR A 714 46.78 10.59 -16.52
C THR A 714 46.21 10.25 -15.14
N CYS A 715 45.16 10.96 -14.70
CA CYS A 715 44.45 10.61 -13.47
C CYS A 715 43.87 9.19 -13.60
N ASN A 716 43.99 8.36 -12.54
CA ASN A 716 43.42 7.00 -12.40
C ASN A 716 44.19 5.83 -13.04
N GLN A 717 45.47 6.04 -13.36
CA GLN A 717 46.46 4.99 -13.65
C GLN A 717 47.69 5.13 -12.72
N VAL A 718 47.44 5.60 -11.49
CA VAL A 718 48.42 5.82 -10.44
C VAL A 718 47.95 5.08 -9.20
N CYS A 719 48.84 4.29 -8.61
CA CYS A 719 48.56 3.56 -7.37
C CYS A 719 49.71 3.74 -6.39
N ASP A 720 49.54 4.65 -5.44
CA ASP A 720 50.56 4.96 -4.43
C ASP A 720 50.76 3.82 -3.42
N TYR A 721 49.73 2.99 -3.22
CA TYR A 721 49.74 1.86 -2.28
C TYR A 721 50.25 0.54 -2.87
N CYS A 722 50.28 0.41 -4.19
CA CYS A 722 50.63 -0.84 -4.87
C CYS A 722 52.07 -1.31 -4.59
N PRO A 723 53.10 -0.43 -4.53
CA PRO A 723 54.46 -0.83 -4.16
C PRO A 723 54.60 -1.24 -2.68
N LEU A 724 53.67 -0.87 -1.80
CA LEU A 724 53.73 -1.15 -0.36
C LEU A 724 53.19 -2.53 0.02
N LEU A 725 52.50 -3.21 -0.89
CA LEU A 725 51.91 -4.53 -0.64
C LEU A 725 52.92 -5.66 -0.77
N THR A 726 52.90 -6.59 0.18
CA THR A 726 53.68 -7.83 0.14
C THR A 726 53.05 -8.88 -0.80
N ALA A 727 53.84 -9.84 -1.26
CA ALA A 727 53.32 -10.94 -2.09
C ALA A 727 52.26 -11.75 -1.35
N GLU A 728 52.48 -12.01 -0.05
CA GLU A 728 51.57 -12.76 0.80
C GLU A 728 50.23 -12.04 0.99
N GLU A 729 50.23 -10.71 1.09
CA GLU A 729 48.98 -9.94 1.17
C GLU A 729 48.17 -9.98 -0.11
N ILE A 730 48.80 -10.12 -1.28
CA ILE A 730 48.09 -10.22 -2.56
C ILE A 730 47.57 -11.65 -2.78
N ILE A 731 48.37 -12.67 -2.45
CA ILE A 731 48.01 -14.07 -2.66
C ILE A 731 46.91 -14.52 -1.71
N ASN A 732 46.95 -14.09 -0.44
CA ASN A 732 45.98 -14.50 0.58
C ASN A 732 44.69 -13.66 0.59
N GLU A 733 44.57 -12.66 -0.28
CA GLU A 733 43.36 -11.85 -0.39
C GLU A 733 42.21 -12.64 -1.01
N ASN A 734 40.95 -12.17 -0.84
CA ASN A 734 39.76 -12.92 -1.21
C ASN A 734 39.78 -13.38 -2.69
N PRO A 735 39.92 -14.70 -2.95
CA PRO A 735 40.00 -15.23 -4.32
C PRO A 735 38.69 -15.15 -5.10
N SER A 736 37.58 -14.69 -4.49
CA SER A 736 36.32 -14.42 -5.19
C SER A 736 36.59 -13.59 -6.46
N PHE A 737 36.03 -14.04 -7.59
CA PHE A 737 36.20 -13.45 -8.93
C PHE A 737 37.56 -13.68 -9.63
N SER A 738 38.56 -14.32 -9.00
CA SER A 738 39.83 -14.60 -9.66
C SER A 738 39.65 -15.51 -10.88
N PHE A 739 38.89 -16.60 -10.72
CA PHE A 739 38.61 -17.51 -11.84
C PHE A 739 37.73 -16.84 -12.92
N THR A 740 36.76 -16.00 -12.57
CA THR A 740 35.90 -15.34 -13.56
C THR A 740 36.68 -14.32 -14.41
N ILE A 741 37.65 -13.61 -13.82
CA ILE A 741 38.57 -12.72 -14.55
C ILE A 741 39.46 -13.55 -15.46
N TYR A 742 40.08 -14.60 -14.92
CA TYR A 742 40.93 -15.51 -15.69
C TYR A 742 40.18 -16.10 -16.90
N ALA A 743 38.97 -16.61 -16.67
CA ALA A 743 38.07 -17.09 -17.72
C ALA A 743 37.67 -16.01 -18.71
N ALA A 744 37.52 -14.74 -18.29
CA ALA A 744 37.15 -13.65 -19.20
C ALA A 744 38.25 -13.37 -20.23
N ILE A 745 39.51 -13.34 -19.78
CA ILE A 745 40.66 -13.14 -20.66
C ILE A 745 40.85 -14.34 -21.60
N TYR A 746 40.74 -15.56 -21.08
CA TYR A 746 40.79 -16.77 -21.91
C TYR A 746 39.66 -16.84 -22.93
N THR A 747 38.46 -16.39 -22.58
CA THR A 747 37.31 -16.31 -23.51
C THR A 747 37.59 -15.36 -24.66
N ILE A 748 38.18 -14.19 -24.37
CA ILE A 748 38.60 -13.24 -25.41
C ILE A 748 39.68 -13.86 -26.29
N ALA A 749 40.68 -14.52 -25.69
CA ALA A 749 41.78 -15.13 -26.42
C ALA A 749 41.32 -16.29 -27.32
N HIS A 750 40.44 -17.18 -26.85
CA HIS A 750 39.87 -18.26 -27.65
C HIS A 750 38.96 -17.73 -28.76
N ALA A 751 38.18 -16.68 -28.51
CA ALA A 751 37.40 -16.02 -29.56
C ALA A 751 38.32 -15.46 -30.64
N LEU A 752 39.39 -14.76 -30.24
CA LEU A 752 40.39 -14.22 -31.16
C LEU A 752 41.11 -15.33 -31.94
N HIS A 753 41.45 -16.44 -31.28
CA HIS A 753 42.09 -17.60 -31.90
C HIS A 753 41.22 -18.20 -33.02
N LYS A 754 39.90 -18.29 -32.80
CA LYS A 754 38.93 -18.72 -33.83
C LYS A 754 38.80 -17.69 -34.95
N VAL A 755 38.73 -16.39 -34.63
CA VAL A 755 38.62 -15.32 -35.65
C VAL A 755 39.87 -15.27 -36.54
N LEU A 756 41.05 -15.42 -35.96
CA LEU A 756 42.34 -15.45 -36.65
C LEU A 756 42.64 -16.77 -37.37
N GLN A 757 41.74 -17.75 -37.26
CA GLN A 757 41.89 -19.09 -37.84
C GLN A 757 43.25 -19.70 -37.49
N CYS A 758 43.64 -19.62 -36.23
CA CYS A 758 44.93 -20.11 -35.78
C CYS A 758 44.99 -21.65 -35.82
N ASP A 759 46.11 -22.16 -36.31
CA ASP A 759 46.51 -23.58 -36.20
C ASP A 759 47.54 -23.74 -35.07
N MET A 760 48.09 -24.95 -34.88
CA MET A 760 49.04 -25.23 -33.77
C MET A 760 50.32 -24.38 -33.80
N ASN A 761 50.70 -23.81 -34.96
CA ASN A 761 51.97 -23.11 -35.12
C ASN A 761 51.84 -21.65 -35.61
N GLU A 762 50.71 -21.24 -36.18
CA GLU A 762 50.58 -19.93 -36.81
C GLU A 762 49.14 -19.38 -36.75
N CYS A 763 49.02 -18.05 -36.64
CA CYS A 763 47.77 -17.29 -36.70
C CYS A 763 47.81 -16.29 -37.87
N HIS A 764 46.68 -16.07 -38.55
CA HIS A 764 46.61 -15.13 -39.68
C HIS A 764 46.58 -13.65 -39.24
N LYS A 765 47.75 -13.09 -38.91
CA LYS A 765 47.91 -11.69 -38.44
C LYS A 765 47.41 -10.61 -39.40
N ASN A 766 47.43 -10.88 -40.71
CA ASN A 766 47.04 -9.90 -41.73
C ASN A 766 45.51 -9.66 -41.79
N MET A 767 44.72 -10.43 -41.04
CA MET A 767 43.28 -10.26 -40.99
C MET A 767 42.87 -9.07 -40.13
N THR A 768 42.07 -8.16 -40.71
CA THR A 768 41.52 -7.01 -39.97
C THR A 768 40.41 -7.47 -39.03
N VAL A 769 40.76 -7.71 -37.77
CA VAL A 769 39.83 -8.13 -36.73
C VAL A 769 38.97 -6.94 -36.26
N LYS A 770 37.65 -7.16 -36.19
CA LYS A 770 36.68 -6.20 -35.63
C LYS A 770 36.01 -6.73 -34.37
N PRO A 771 35.61 -5.87 -33.42
CA PRO A 771 35.07 -6.32 -32.14
C PRO A 771 33.85 -7.26 -32.25
N TYR A 772 32.90 -6.97 -33.17
CA TYR A 772 31.72 -7.82 -33.36
C TYR A 772 32.04 -9.25 -33.85
N MET A 773 33.19 -9.47 -34.50
CA MET A 773 33.60 -10.81 -34.95
C MET A 773 33.92 -11.71 -33.75
N LEU A 774 34.53 -11.14 -32.71
CA LEU A 774 34.79 -11.86 -31.46
C LEU A 774 33.47 -12.22 -30.78
N LEU A 775 32.53 -11.29 -30.73
CA LEU A 775 31.21 -11.50 -30.11
C LEU A 775 30.48 -12.70 -30.72
N GLU A 776 30.54 -12.87 -32.04
CA GLU A 776 29.93 -14.01 -32.73
C GLU A 776 30.60 -15.34 -32.36
N GLN A 777 31.92 -15.35 -32.22
CA GLN A 777 32.67 -16.55 -31.83
C GLN A 777 32.48 -16.90 -30.36
N MET A 778 32.38 -15.92 -29.46
CA MET A 778 32.18 -16.13 -28.02
C MET A 778 30.96 -16.99 -27.71
N LYS A 779 29.83 -16.79 -28.42
CA LYS A 779 28.61 -17.59 -28.26
C LYS A 779 28.78 -19.06 -28.65
N LYS A 780 29.81 -19.38 -29.44
CA LYS A 780 30.10 -20.73 -29.97
C LYS A 780 31.32 -21.35 -29.26
N LEU A 781 31.79 -20.75 -28.17
CA LEU A 781 32.93 -21.28 -27.41
C LEU A 781 32.48 -22.41 -26.48
N ASP A 782 33.30 -23.46 -26.46
CA ASP A 782 33.15 -24.62 -25.59
C ASP A 782 34.57 -25.18 -25.39
N PHE A 783 35.19 -24.87 -24.25
CA PHE A 783 36.59 -25.26 -23.97
C PHE A 783 36.84 -25.52 -22.48
N PRO A 784 37.75 -26.45 -22.13
CA PRO A 784 38.14 -26.67 -20.75
C PRO A 784 39.16 -25.63 -20.27
N LEU A 785 39.00 -25.14 -19.04
CA LEU A 785 39.91 -24.23 -18.36
C LEU A 785 40.05 -24.61 -16.88
N ASN A 786 41.26 -24.97 -16.44
CA ASN A 786 41.56 -25.42 -15.07
C ASN A 786 40.59 -26.48 -14.51
N GLY A 787 40.19 -27.45 -15.34
CA GLY A 787 39.29 -28.54 -14.94
C GLY A 787 37.79 -28.20 -14.99
N HIS A 788 37.42 -26.99 -15.42
CA HIS A 788 36.04 -26.57 -15.64
C HIS A 788 35.73 -26.37 -17.11
N GLN A 789 34.50 -26.70 -17.53
CA GLN A 789 34.05 -26.40 -18.89
C GLN A 789 33.56 -24.95 -18.95
N VAL A 790 34.15 -24.13 -19.84
CA VAL A 790 33.70 -22.76 -20.11
C VAL A 790 32.82 -22.79 -21.36
N LYS A 791 31.53 -22.53 -21.15
CA LYS A 791 30.49 -22.55 -22.18
C LYS A 791 29.44 -21.48 -21.89
N TYR A 792 28.87 -20.91 -22.94
CA TYR A 792 27.87 -19.85 -22.87
C TYR A 792 26.54 -20.27 -23.50
N ASP A 793 25.43 -19.78 -22.94
CA ASP A 793 24.10 -19.89 -23.54
C ASP A 793 23.86 -18.81 -24.61
N ASP A 794 22.68 -18.82 -25.23
CA ASP A 794 22.27 -17.82 -26.23
C ASP A 794 22.27 -16.37 -25.66
N ASN A 795 22.13 -16.24 -24.34
CA ASN A 795 22.17 -14.99 -23.60
C ASN A 795 23.59 -14.62 -23.12
N GLY A 796 24.64 -15.32 -23.56
CA GLY A 796 26.01 -15.04 -23.15
C GLY A 796 26.25 -15.22 -21.64
N ASP A 797 25.45 -16.07 -21.00
CA ASP A 797 25.56 -16.46 -19.60
C ASP A 797 26.31 -17.80 -19.47
N PRO A 798 27.18 -17.96 -18.47
CA PRO A 798 28.01 -19.14 -18.33
C PRO A 798 27.24 -20.32 -17.71
N THR A 799 27.75 -21.53 -17.90
CA THR A 799 27.31 -22.70 -17.11
C THR A 799 27.53 -22.50 -15.61
N VAL A 800 26.58 -22.95 -14.79
CA VAL A 800 26.55 -22.66 -13.34
C VAL A 800 27.14 -23.82 -12.53
N SER A 801 28.04 -23.48 -11.60
CA SER A 801 28.63 -24.38 -10.60
C SER A 801 28.89 -23.60 -9.30
N PHE A 802 27.97 -23.71 -8.33
CA PHE A 802 28.09 -23.08 -7.01
C PHE A 802 28.50 -24.09 -5.93
N ALA A 803 29.14 -23.56 -4.89
CA ALA A 803 29.40 -24.22 -3.62
C ALA A 803 28.62 -23.53 -2.50
N VAL A 804 28.10 -24.32 -1.57
CA VAL A 804 27.56 -23.85 -0.30
C VAL A 804 28.64 -23.99 0.75
N VAL A 805 28.96 -22.89 1.43
CA VAL A 805 29.99 -22.85 2.46
C VAL A 805 29.39 -22.47 3.80
N LEU A 806 29.87 -23.09 4.87
CA LEU A 806 29.53 -22.78 6.25
C LEU A 806 30.67 -21.99 6.89
N TRP A 807 30.36 -20.89 7.58
CA TRP A 807 31.38 -20.17 8.35
C TRP A 807 31.70 -20.92 9.62
N ASN A 808 32.97 -21.30 9.76
CA ASN A 808 33.51 -21.90 10.97
C ASN A 808 34.37 -20.86 11.70
N THR A 809 33.76 -20.25 12.72
CA THR A 809 34.39 -19.19 13.53
C THR A 809 35.12 -19.71 14.77
N GLU A 810 35.11 -21.03 15.01
CA GLU A 810 35.77 -21.63 16.16
C GLU A 810 37.29 -21.77 15.94
N THR A 811 37.73 -21.82 14.69
CA THR A 811 39.15 -21.88 14.34
C THR A 811 39.75 -20.48 14.19
N ASN A 812 41.03 -20.30 14.54
CA ASN A 812 41.78 -19.08 14.27
C ASN A 812 42.98 -19.40 13.35
N PRO A 813 42.98 -18.96 12.07
CA PRO A 813 41.97 -18.13 11.41
C PRO A 813 40.64 -18.88 11.13
N PRO A 814 39.53 -18.14 10.95
CA PRO A 814 38.22 -18.73 10.62
C PRO A 814 38.27 -19.47 9.27
N ARG A 815 37.52 -20.57 9.17
CA ARG A 815 37.46 -21.43 7.97
C ARG A 815 36.09 -21.36 7.30
N PHE A 816 36.06 -21.70 6.01
CA PHE A 816 34.85 -21.75 5.18
C PHE A 816 34.70 -23.19 4.68
N ASP A 817 33.90 -23.98 5.39
CA ASP A 817 33.77 -25.41 5.13
C ASP A 817 32.73 -25.65 4.04
N MET A 818 33.08 -26.35 2.96
CA MET A 818 32.14 -26.68 1.89
C MET A 818 31.17 -27.76 2.36
N VAL A 819 29.87 -27.44 2.36
CA VAL A 819 28.80 -28.32 2.87
C VAL A 819 27.83 -28.76 1.77
N GLY A 820 27.87 -28.16 0.58
CA GLY A 820 26.98 -28.50 -0.51
C GLY A 820 27.43 -27.97 -1.85
N THR A 821 26.77 -28.43 -2.91
CA THR A 821 27.08 -28.09 -4.31
C THR A 821 25.81 -27.95 -5.14
N TYR A 822 25.90 -27.10 -6.17
CA TYR A 822 24.85 -26.89 -7.16
C TYR A 822 25.49 -26.76 -8.54
N ASP A 823 25.28 -27.76 -9.39
CA ASP A 823 25.77 -27.80 -10.76
C ASP A 823 24.58 -27.85 -11.73
N THR A 824 24.72 -27.20 -12.88
CA THR A 824 23.70 -27.20 -13.95
C THR A 824 24.11 -28.01 -15.18
N TYR A 825 25.35 -28.48 -15.22
CA TYR A 825 25.92 -29.23 -16.33
C TYR A 825 26.68 -30.46 -15.82
N PRO A 826 26.47 -31.67 -16.40
CA PRO A 826 25.60 -31.96 -17.54
C PRO A 826 24.09 -31.95 -17.20
N GLU A 827 23.73 -32.15 -15.94
CA GLU A 827 22.34 -32.08 -15.42
C GLU A 827 22.28 -31.19 -14.18
N ILE A 828 21.07 -30.75 -13.81
CA ILE A 828 20.86 -29.95 -12.59
C ILE A 828 20.96 -30.85 -11.37
N THR A 829 22.04 -30.73 -10.61
CA THR A 829 22.25 -31.48 -9.36
C THR A 829 22.44 -30.52 -8.19
N PHE A 830 21.62 -30.67 -7.16
CA PHE A 830 21.72 -29.92 -5.91
C PHE A 830 21.82 -30.88 -4.73
N ASN A 831 22.86 -30.71 -3.90
CA ASN A 831 23.07 -31.56 -2.72
C ASN A 831 23.68 -30.76 -1.57
N ILE A 832 23.16 -30.98 -0.36
CA ILE A 832 23.71 -30.45 0.90
C ILE A 832 23.94 -31.63 1.86
N ASN A 833 25.16 -31.74 2.38
CA ASN A 833 25.49 -32.72 3.39
C ASN A 833 25.10 -32.21 4.78
N ASN A 834 23.92 -32.64 5.26
CA ASN A 834 23.39 -32.25 6.56
C ASN A 834 24.30 -32.62 7.74
N SER A 835 25.19 -33.62 7.61
CA SER A 835 26.10 -34.02 8.70
C SER A 835 27.21 -33.01 8.98
N LEU A 836 27.56 -32.17 8.00
CA LEU A 836 28.58 -31.12 8.12
C LEU A 836 27.99 -29.79 8.60
N LEU A 837 26.67 -29.70 8.79
CA LEU A 837 25.98 -28.49 9.22
C LEU A 837 25.78 -28.48 10.74
N HIS A 838 26.60 -27.68 11.42
CA HIS A 838 26.47 -27.43 12.85
C HIS A 838 25.63 -26.17 13.12
N TRP A 839 24.37 -26.38 13.53
CA TRP A 839 23.46 -25.30 13.92
C TRP A 839 23.78 -24.77 15.32
N HIS A 840 23.57 -23.47 15.53
CA HIS A 840 23.86 -22.80 16.80
C HIS A 840 23.09 -23.37 18.02
N ASN A 841 21.93 -24.01 17.82
CA ASN A 841 21.04 -24.51 18.88
C ASN A 841 21.10 -26.05 19.08
N ASN A 842 22.29 -26.64 19.17
CA ASN A 842 22.46 -28.08 19.48
C ASN A 842 21.80 -29.06 18.47
N GLY A 843 21.89 -28.78 17.18
CA GLY A 843 21.80 -29.80 16.12
C GLY A 843 20.49 -29.94 15.33
N SER A 844 19.40 -29.23 15.69
CA SER A 844 18.18 -29.21 14.86
C SER A 844 18.14 -28.00 13.91
N VAL A 845 17.51 -28.18 12.75
CA VAL A 845 17.29 -27.11 11.77
C VAL A 845 16.45 -26.00 12.42
N PRO A 846 16.89 -24.73 12.39
CA PRO A 846 16.13 -23.62 12.98
C PRO A 846 14.72 -23.50 12.37
N PHE A 847 13.72 -23.33 13.22
CA PHE A 847 12.34 -23.11 12.76
C PHE A 847 12.20 -21.72 12.14
N SER A 848 11.71 -21.63 10.89
CA SER A 848 11.45 -20.36 10.21
C SER A 848 10.19 -20.48 9.36
N ASN A 849 9.10 -20.94 9.98
CA ASN A 849 7.78 -21.00 9.35
C ASN A 849 6.83 -20.00 9.99
N CYS A 850 5.95 -19.41 9.17
CA CYS A 850 5.08 -18.31 9.61
C CYS A 850 4.07 -18.78 10.67
N SER A 851 3.43 -19.92 10.39
CA SER A 851 2.45 -20.53 11.26
C SER A 851 2.95 -21.86 11.78
N VAL A 852 2.70 -22.12 13.06
CA VAL A 852 2.85 -23.44 13.65
C VAL A 852 1.72 -24.32 13.13
N GLU A 853 2.00 -25.60 12.91
CA GLU A 853 0.98 -26.55 12.49
C GLU A 853 -0.20 -26.61 13.48
N CYS A 854 -1.42 -26.68 12.94
CA CYS A 854 -2.63 -26.66 13.74
C CYS A 854 -2.83 -27.97 14.50
N LYS A 855 -3.26 -27.84 15.76
CA LYS A 855 -3.70 -29.00 16.56
C LYS A 855 -4.95 -29.62 15.95
N GLU A 856 -5.10 -30.94 16.12
CA GLU A 856 -6.27 -31.67 15.62
C GLU A 856 -7.59 -31.01 16.05
N GLY A 857 -8.57 -30.94 15.14
CA GLY A 857 -9.84 -30.25 15.35
C GLY A 857 -9.84 -28.75 15.00
N PHE A 858 -8.71 -28.21 14.52
CA PHE A 858 -8.58 -26.82 14.06
C PHE A 858 -8.28 -26.74 12.57
N SER A 859 -9.17 -26.13 11.78
CA SER A 859 -8.90 -25.87 10.36
C SER A 859 -7.92 -24.72 10.17
N ARG A 860 -7.13 -24.77 9.09
CA ARG A 860 -6.29 -23.68 8.62
C ARG A 860 -7.15 -22.61 7.97
N GLU A 861 -7.14 -21.40 8.51
CA GLU A 861 -7.74 -20.22 7.88
C GLU A 861 -6.60 -19.40 7.27
N PRO A 862 -6.52 -19.27 5.93
CA PRO A 862 -5.42 -18.56 5.29
C PRO A 862 -5.40 -17.09 5.74
N ASP A 863 -4.21 -16.58 6.04
CA ASP A 863 -4.03 -15.18 6.34
C ASP A 863 -4.31 -14.32 5.10
N GLN A 864 -4.89 -13.13 5.30
CA GLN A 864 -5.26 -12.25 4.20
C GLN A 864 -4.06 -11.62 3.48
N TYR A 865 -2.93 -11.46 4.19
CA TYR A 865 -1.75 -10.77 3.65
C TYR A 865 -0.72 -11.75 3.10
N HIS A 866 -0.51 -12.90 3.76
CA HIS A 866 0.53 -13.85 3.40
C HIS A 866 -0.04 -15.27 3.18
N SER A 867 0.09 -15.78 1.95
CA SER A 867 -0.49 -17.08 1.54
C SER A 867 0.10 -18.30 2.26
N CYS A 868 1.35 -18.23 2.72
CA CYS A 868 1.99 -19.29 3.51
C CYS A 868 1.62 -19.27 5.00
N CYS A 869 0.98 -18.21 5.46
CA CYS A 869 0.54 -18.05 6.84
C CYS A 869 -0.92 -18.47 6.95
N PHE A 870 -1.24 -19.14 8.04
CA PHE A 870 -2.60 -19.52 8.39
C PHE A 870 -2.84 -19.41 9.89
N LEU A 871 -4.06 -19.06 10.25
CA LEU A 871 -4.54 -19.08 11.62
C LEU A 871 -5.28 -20.40 11.87
N CYS A 872 -5.04 -20.97 13.05
CA CYS A 872 -5.73 -22.18 13.44
C CYS A 872 -7.07 -21.82 14.08
N LYS A 873 -8.16 -22.07 13.35
CA LYS A 873 -9.52 -21.82 13.81
C LYS A 873 -10.19 -23.12 14.23
N LYS A 874 -10.77 -23.13 15.42
CA LYS A 874 -11.47 -24.30 15.93
C LYS A 874 -12.68 -24.59 15.05
N CYS A 875 -12.87 -25.84 14.63
CA CYS A 875 -14.03 -26.18 13.82
C CYS A 875 -15.33 -25.97 14.61
N PRO A 876 -16.34 -25.30 14.03
CA PRO A 876 -17.60 -25.05 14.70
C PRO A 876 -18.35 -26.37 14.97
N ARG A 877 -19.34 -26.31 15.87
CA ARG A 877 -20.18 -27.48 16.17
C ARG A 877 -20.84 -28.04 14.90
N ASN A 878 -21.09 -29.34 14.86
CA ASN A 878 -21.61 -30.07 13.69
C ASN A 878 -20.64 -30.10 12.49
N SER A 879 -19.34 -29.91 12.74
CA SER A 879 -18.31 -30.03 11.71
C SER A 879 -17.00 -30.61 12.27
N TYR A 880 -16.14 -31.09 11.38
CA TYR A 880 -14.81 -31.62 11.69
C TYR A 880 -13.84 -31.34 10.54
N VAL A 881 -12.52 -31.38 10.78
CA VAL A 881 -11.50 -31.19 9.73
C VAL A 881 -10.79 -32.51 9.44
N ASN A 882 -10.58 -32.81 8.16
CA ASN A 882 -9.82 -33.96 7.71
C ASN A 882 -8.51 -33.51 7.03
N TYR A 883 -7.39 -33.56 7.76
CA TYR A 883 -6.08 -33.08 7.29
C TYR A 883 -5.53 -33.86 6.09
N SER A 884 -5.91 -35.14 5.92
CA SER A 884 -5.44 -35.95 4.79
C SER A 884 -6.04 -35.53 3.45
N TRP A 885 -7.23 -34.92 3.47
CA TRP A 885 -7.91 -34.46 2.26
C TRP A 885 -7.85 -32.94 2.11
N ASN A 886 -8.34 -32.19 3.10
CA ASN A 886 -8.36 -30.73 3.05
C ASN A 886 -8.23 -30.12 4.45
N PRO A 887 -7.05 -29.55 4.79
CA PRO A 887 -6.83 -28.96 6.10
C PRO A 887 -7.46 -27.56 6.28
N TYR A 888 -8.02 -26.96 5.21
CA TYR A 888 -8.54 -25.59 5.22
C TYR A 888 -10.06 -25.50 5.47
N THR A 889 -10.80 -26.58 5.33
CA THR A 889 -12.28 -26.57 5.44
C THR A 889 -12.79 -27.55 6.48
N CYS A 890 -13.66 -27.07 7.36
CA CYS A 890 -14.42 -27.94 8.26
C CYS A 890 -15.60 -28.55 7.47
N SER A 891 -15.62 -29.87 7.35
CA SER A 891 -16.68 -30.63 6.71
C SER A 891 -17.84 -30.84 7.69
N LEU A 892 -19.08 -30.78 7.20
CA LEU A 892 -20.29 -30.98 8.00
C LEU A 892 -20.51 -32.46 8.35
N CYS A 893 -21.04 -32.72 9.55
CA CYS A 893 -21.51 -34.07 9.93
C CYS A 893 -22.78 -34.46 9.15
N ALA A 894 -22.99 -35.78 8.97
CA ALA A 894 -24.19 -36.32 8.34
C ALA A 894 -25.47 -36.00 9.15
N GLU A 895 -26.66 -36.07 8.54
CA GLU A 895 -27.92 -35.68 9.19
C GLU A 895 -28.25 -36.48 10.47
N SER A 896 -27.81 -37.74 10.56
CA SER A 896 -27.95 -38.60 11.74
C SER A 896 -26.90 -38.34 12.83
N GLU A 897 -25.93 -37.48 12.55
CA GLU A 897 -24.73 -37.26 13.35
C GLU A 897 -24.57 -35.80 13.78
N TRP A 898 -23.66 -35.57 14.72
CA TRP A 898 -23.37 -34.30 15.36
C TRP A 898 -21.96 -34.32 15.98
N SER A 899 -21.27 -33.19 16.02
CA SER A 899 -19.96 -33.06 16.69
C SER A 899 -19.90 -31.83 17.60
N ASP A 900 -19.12 -31.94 18.68
CA ASP A 900 -18.80 -30.82 19.56
C ASP A 900 -17.76 -29.91 18.90
N GLU A 901 -17.67 -28.66 19.35
CA GLU A 901 -16.69 -27.70 18.80
C GLU A 901 -15.25 -28.20 18.97
N GLY A 902 -14.51 -28.25 17.85
CA GLY A 902 -13.13 -28.79 17.78
C GLY A 902 -13.04 -30.31 17.88
N SER A 903 -14.12 -31.04 17.64
CA SER A 903 -14.06 -32.51 17.52
C SER A 903 -13.40 -32.92 16.21
N THR A 904 -12.68 -34.04 16.24
CA THR A 904 -12.10 -34.69 15.06
C THR A 904 -13.08 -35.63 14.35
N THR A 905 -14.15 -36.05 15.03
CA THR A 905 -15.15 -37.01 14.51
C THR A 905 -16.59 -36.62 14.91
N CYS A 906 -17.56 -37.14 14.16
CA CYS A 906 -19.00 -37.00 14.43
C CYS A 906 -19.54 -38.13 15.32
N LYS A 907 -20.60 -37.86 16.08
CA LYS A 907 -21.32 -38.76 17.02
C LYS A 907 -22.80 -38.86 16.63
N ILE A 908 -23.47 -39.97 16.92
CA ILE A 908 -24.90 -40.21 16.57
C ILE A 908 -25.84 -39.38 17.48
N ARG A 909 -26.91 -38.80 16.92
CA ARG A 909 -27.92 -38.00 17.66
C ARG A 909 -28.86 -38.85 18.53
N THR A 910 -29.35 -38.28 19.64
CA THR A 910 -30.26 -38.97 20.58
C THR A 910 -31.74 -38.64 20.30
N VAL A 911 -32.64 -39.61 20.48
CA VAL A 911 -34.08 -39.48 20.18
C VAL A 911 -34.89 -39.31 21.46
N VAL A 912 -35.74 -38.27 21.53
CA VAL A 912 -36.47 -37.88 22.75
C VAL A 912 -37.99 -37.84 22.51
N TYR A 913 -38.78 -38.45 23.42
CA TYR A 913 -40.25 -38.47 23.42
C TYR A 913 -40.80 -38.57 24.86
N LEU A 914 -42.13 -38.50 25.05
CA LEU A 914 -42.77 -38.60 26.37
C LEU A 914 -43.03 -40.07 26.73
N ASP A 915 -42.15 -40.66 27.53
CA ASP A 915 -42.20 -42.08 27.90
C ASP A 915 -43.31 -42.39 28.92
N PHE A 916 -43.83 -43.62 28.91
CA PHE A 916 -44.76 -44.14 29.91
C PHE A 916 -44.15 -44.19 31.32
N ILE A 917 -42.83 -44.33 31.40
CA ILE A 917 -42.09 -44.52 32.67
C ILE A 917 -41.78 -43.17 33.36
N GLU A 918 -41.92 -42.03 32.66
CA GLU A 918 -41.70 -40.72 33.26
C GLU A 918 -42.70 -40.43 34.38
N ILE A 919 -42.23 -39.84 35.49
CA ILE A 919 -43.05 -39.57 36.69
C ILE A 919 -44.32 -38.77 36.39
N HIS A 920 -44.24 -37.78 35.49
CA HIS A 920 -45.38 -36.96 35.10
C HIS A 920 -46.42 -37.75 34.28
N SER A 921 -45.97 -38.65 33.41
CA SER A 921 -46.85 -39.54 32.64
C SER A 921 -47.62 -40.49 33.56
N ILE A 922 -46.94 -41.07 34.56
CA ILE A 922 -47.55 -41.97 35.54
C ILE A 922 -48.66 -41.27 36.32
N ILE A 923 -48.42 -40.04 36.80
CA ILE A 923 -49.39 -39.26 37.57
C ILE A 923 -50.66 -39.01 36.73
N VAL A 924 -50.51 -38.58 35.48
CA VAL A 924 -51.65 -38.27 34.60
C VAL A 924 -52.44 -39.53 34.25
N MET A 925 -51.76 -40.63 33.90
CA MET A 925 -52.44 -41.91 33.61
C MET A 925 -53.20 -42.45 34.83
N PHE A 926 -52.60 -42.39 36.02
CA PHE A 926 -53.26 -42.78 37.26
C PHE A 926 -54.51 -41.93 37.52
N SER A 927 -54.42 -40.60 37.37
CA SER A 927 -55.58 -39.73 37.55
C SER A 927 -56.71 -40.06 36.56
N ALA A 928 -56.39 -40.35 35.29
CA ALA A 928 -57.37 -40.76 34.28
C ALA A 928 -58.06 -42.09 34.64
N THR A 929 -57.32 -43.09 35.14
CA THR A 929 -57.91 -44.36 35.60
C THR A 929 -58.88 -44.17 36.76
N CYS A 930 -58.51 -43.39 37.77
CA CYS A 930 -59.38 -43.05 38.89
C CYS A 930 -60.66 -42.35 38.43
N LEU A 931 -60.55 -41.46 37.43
CA LEU A 931 -61.68 -40.73 36.87
C LEU A 931 -62.66 -41.64 36.11
N ILE A 932 -62.16 -42.61 35.33
CA ILE A 932 -62.98 -43.60 34.64
C ILE A 932 -63.75 -44.45 35.65
N ILE A 933 -63.09 -44.93 36.71
CA ILE A 933 -63.73 -45.71 37.77
C ILE A 933 -64.86 -44.90 38.42
N LEU A 934 -64.61 -43.62 38.73
CA LEU A 934 -65.62 -42.72 39.29
C LEU A 934 -66.82 -42.50 38.35
N LEU A 935 -66.56 -42.29 37.05
CA LEU A 935 -67.61 -42.10 36.05
C LEU A 935 -68.49 -43.35 35.87
N ILE A 936 -67.88 -44.54 35.86
CA ILE A 936 -68.60 -45.81 35.80
C ILE A 936 -69.44 -46.01 37.07
N ALA A 937 -68.90 -45.70 38.25
CA ALA A 937 -69.65 -45.78 39.50
C ALA A 937 -70.88 -44.85 39.50
N ILE A 938 -70.74 -43.61 39.01
CA ILE A 938 -71.86 -42.66 38.85
C ILE A 938 -72.88 -43.19 37.83
N PHE A 939 -72.42 -43.76 36.71
CA PHE A 939 -73.28 -44.36 35.69
C PHE A 939 -74.14 -45.49 36.27
N CYS A 940 -73.53 -46.43 36.99
CA CYS A 940 -74.23 -47.53 37.66
C CYS A 940 -75.22 -47.01 38.72
N LEU A 941 -74.83 -46.01 39.51
CA LEU A 941 -75.69 -45.39 40.52
C LEU A 941 -76.96 -44.76 39.91
N PHE A 942 -76.80 -44.06 38.77
CA PHE A 942 -77.90 -43.40 38.08
C PHE A 942 -78.79 -44.41 37.35
N ALA A 943 -78.21 -45.51 36.85
CA ALA A 943 -78.95 -46.62 36.24
C ALA A 943 -79.85 -47.32 37.27
N TYR A 944 -79.31 -47.61 38.45
CA TYR A 944 -80.08 -48.21 39.54
C TYR A 944 -81.23 -47.30 40.00
N ASN A 945 -80.99 -45.99 40.07
CA ASN A 945 -81.97 -44.99 40.51
C ASN A 945 -82.71 -44.29 39.36
N PHE A 946 -82.85 -44.91 38.20
CA PHE A 946 -83.32 -44.24 36.97
C PHE A 946 -84.69 -43.56 37.12
N ASN A 947 -85.62 -44.21 37.83
CA ASN A 947 -86.98 -43.70 37.99
C ASN A 947 -87.11 -42.54 39.00
N THR A 948 -86.03 -42.21 39.71
CA THR A 948 -86.04 -41.16 40.74
C THR A 948 -86.08 -39.75 40.15
N PRO A 949 -86.73 -38.79 40.82
CA PRO A 949 -86.86 -37.42 40.31
C PRO A 949 -85.51 -36.70 40.16
N VAL A 950 -84.49 -37.04 40.96
CA VAL A 950 -83.14 -36.45 40.83
C VAL A 950 -82.46 -36.86 39.53
N VAL A 951 -82.57 -38.13 39.10
CA VAL A 951 -82.01 -38.60 37.81
C VAL A 951 -82.80 -38.02 36.63
N LYS A 952 -84.12 -37.87 36.75
CA LYS A 952 -84.94 -37.17 35.74
C LYS A 952 -84.57 -35.69 35.64
N SER A 953 -84.27 -35.02 36.75
CA SER A 953 -83.71 -33.65 36.78
C SER A 953 -82.28 -33.58 36.22
N ALA A 954 -81.46 -34.62 36.38
CA ALA A 954 -80.15 -34.76 35.73
C ALA A 954 -80.21 -34.96 34.21
N GLY A 955 -81.41 -35.12 33.67
CA GLY A 955 -81.66 -35.21 32.25
C GLY A 955 -82.24 -36.54 31.78
N GLY A 956 -82.66 -37.41 32.70
CA GLY A 956 -83.27 -38.69 32.39
C GLY A 956 -82.36 -39.52 31.48
N SER A 957 -82.87 -39.95 30.32
CA SER A 957 -82.09 -40.73 29.34
C SER A 957 -80.83 -40.01 28.83
N MET A 958 -80.85 -38.67 28.72
CA MET A 958 -79.70 -37.90 28.23
C MET A 958 -78.49 -37.94 29.17
N CYS A 959 -78.68 -38.19 30.47
CA CYS A 959 -77.56 -38.23 31.41
C CYS A 959 -76.63 -39.43 31.15
N PHE A 960 -77.16 -40.56 30.66
CA PHE A 960 -76.34 -41.72 30.29
C PHE A 960 -75.51 -41.46 29.04
N LEU A 961 -76.07 -40.73 28.06
CA LEU A 961 -75.32 -40.26 26.89
C LEU A 961 -74.17 -39.34 27.34
N MET A 962 -74.46 -38.39 28.23
CA MET A 962 -73.44 -37.49 28.79
C MET A 962 -72.32 -38.24 29.52
N LEU A 963 -72.65 -39.20 30.41
CA LEU A 963 -71.67 -39.99 31.14
C LEU A 963 -70.83 -40.88 30.20
N THR A 964 -71.45 -41.50 29.19
CA THR A 964 -70.75 -42.31 28.18
C THR A 964 -69.75 -41.47 27.39
N CYS A 965 -70.14 -40.26 26.98
CA CYS A 965 -69.25 -39.32 26.30
C CYS A 965 -68.05 -38.90 27.17
N LEU A 966 -68.26 -38.69 28.47
CA LEU A 966 -67.16 -38.36 29.40
C LEU A 966 -66.20 -39.53 29.63
N ILE A 967 -66.70 -40.78 29.68
CA ILE A 967 -65.85 -41.98 29.77
C ILE A 967 -64.96 -42.10 28.52
N MET A 968 -65.56 -42.02 27.32
CA MET A 968 -64.81 -42.11 26.06
C MET A 968 -63.80 -40.96 25.90
N SER A 969 -64.15 -39.75 26.37
CA SER A 969 -63.24 -38.59 26.39
C SER A 969 -62.11 -38.75 27.40
N THR A 970 -62.25 -39.58 28.44
CA THR A 970 -61.17 -39.84 29.40
C THR A 970 -60.20 -40.90 28.87
N ILE A 971 -60.70 -41.86 28.08
CA ILE A 971 -59.88 -42.92 27.45
C ILE A 971 -58.86 -42.33 26.44
N SER A 972 -59.17 -41.21 25.79
CA SER A 972 -58.24 -40.58 24.82
C SER A 972 -56.89 -40.17 25.42
N VAL A 973 -56.84 -39.93 26.74
CA VAL A 973 -55.65 -39.48 27.47
C VAL A 973 -54.50 -40.50 27.41
N PHE A 974 -54.80 -41.80 27.35
CA PHE A 974 -53.76 -42.84 27.30
C PHE A 974 -52.94 -42.81 26.00
N PHE A 975 -53.49 -42.28 24.90
CA PHE A 975 -52.80 -42.22 23.61
C PHE A 975 -51.76 -41.08 23.50
N PHE A 976 -51.59 -40.26 24.54
CA PHE A 976 -50.57 -39.21 24.59
C PHE A 976 -49.17 -39.73 24.94
N PHE A 977 -49.08 -40.86 25.66
CA PHE A 977 -47.84 -41.40 26.21
C PHE A 977 -47.27 -42.50 25.32
N GLY A 978 -45.95 -42.69 25.35
CA GLY A 978 -45.24 -43.70 24.57
C GLY A 978 -44.72 -43.21 23.22
N LYS A 979 -44.04 -44.12 22.50
CA LYS A 979 -43.50 -43.81 21.17
C LYS A 979 -44.65 -43.47 20.21
N PRO A 980 -44.64 -42.28 19.58
CA PRO A 980 -45.75 -41.87 18.72
C PRO A 980 -45.83 -42.77 17.49
N THR A 981 -46.95 -43.48 17.38
CA THR A 981 -47.35 -44.23 16.18
C THR A 981 -48.55 -43.54 15.53
N SER A 982 -48.83 -43.85 14.27
CA SER A 982 -49.99 -43.27 13.55
C SER A 982 -51.31 -43.44 14.32
N VAL A 983 -51.49 -44.57 15.02
CA VAL A 983 -52.68 -44.85 15.84
C VAL A 983 -52.73 -43.94 17.08
N HIS A 984 -51.59 -43.74 17.77
CA HIS A 984 -51.51 -42.85 18.93
C HIS A 984 -51.76 -41.38 18.55
N CYS A 985 -51.27 -40.95 17.39
CA CYS A 985 -51.50 -39.59 16.89
C CYS A 985 -52.97 -39.35 16.52
N LEU A 986 -53.66 -40.37 16.00
CA LEU A 986 -55.07 -40.29 15.63
C LEU A 986 -56.00 -40.24 16.84
N LEU A 987 -55.88 -41.20 17.76
CA LEU A 987 -56.88 -41.43 18.81
C LEU A 987 -56.81 -40.40 19.96
N ARG A 988 -55.67 -39.73 20.16
CA ARG A 988 -55.47 -38.80 21.29
C ARG A 988 -56.36 -37.54 21.26
N ASN A 989 -56.63 -37.00 20.08
CA ASN A 989 -57.36 -35.73 19.93
C ASN A 989 -58.74 -35.92 19.30
N VAL A 990 -58.87 -36.84 18.33
CA VAL A 990 -60.14 -37.06 17.60
C VAL A 990 -61.22 -37.62 18.53
N VAL A 991 -60.88 -38.61 19.35
CA VAL A 991 -61.81 -39.22 20.31
C VAL A 991 -62.30 -38.19 21.32
N PHE A 992 -61.39 -37.41 21.91
CA PHE A 992 -61.76 -36.34 22.84
C PHE A 992 -62.66 -35.30 22.18
N ALA A 993 -62.24 -34.74 21.04
CA ALA A 993 -62.97 -33.67 20.36
C ALA A 993 -64.41 -34.08 20.02
N PHE A 994 -64.59 -35.29 19.46
CA PHE A 994 -65.90 -35.79 19.11
C PHE A 994 -66.80 -36.01 20.32
N PHE A 995 -66.40 -36.86 21.26
CA PHE A 995 -67.27 -37.22 22.38
C PHE A 995 -67.52 -36.03 23.33
N PHE A 996 -66.54 -35.16 23.53
CA PHE A 996 -66.71 -34.00 24.38
C PHE A 996 -67.64 -32.94 23.76
N THR A 997 -67.64 -32.79 22.42
CA THR A 997 -68.58 -31.92 21.72
C THR A 997 -70.01 -32.44 21.81
N VAL A 998 -70.22 -33.76 21.70
CA VAL A 998 -71.53 -34.39 21.92
C VAL A 998 -72.00 -34.11 23.36
N PHE A 999 -71.11 -34.24 24.35
CA PHE A 999 -71.41 -33.87 25.74
C PHE A 999 -71.80 -32.39 25.88
N LEU A 1000 -71.04 -31.45 25.30
CA LEU A 1000 -71.33 -30.02 25.36
C LEU A 1000 -72.68 -29.68 24.70
N SER A 1001 -73.05 -30.36 23.61
CA SER A 1001 -74.36 -30.20 22.98
C SER A 1001 -75.50 -30.63 23.92
N CYS A 1002 -75.33 -31.74 24.65
CA CYS A 1002 -76.29 -32.19 25.66
C CYS A 1002 -76.40 -31.19 26.81
N MET A 1003 -75.27 -30.67 27.29
CA MET A 1003 -75.24 -29.64 28.33
C MET A 1003 -75.88 -28.33 27.88
N ALA A 1004 -75.64 -27.89 26.64
CA ALA A 1004 -76.27 -26.68 26.09
C ALA A 1004 -77.80 -26.81 26.05
N VAL A 1005 -78.32 -27.97 25.62
CA VAL A 1005 -79.75 -28.27 25.67
C VAL A 1005 -80.29 -28.25 27.09
N ARG A 1006 -79.56 -28.80 28.07
CA ARG A 1006 -79.98 -28.78 29.47
C ARG A 1006 -80.00 -27.38 30.05
N SER A 1007 -78.95 -26.61 29.84
CA SER A 1007 -78.89 -25.20 30.25
C SER A 1007 -80.02 -24.39 29.60
N PHE A 1008 -80.33 -24.64 28.32
CA PHE A 1008 -81.44 -24.01 27.62
C PHE A 1008 -82.80 -24.39 28.22
N GLN A 1009 -83.05 -25.68 28.49
CA GLN A 1009 -84.30 -26.15 29.11
C GLN A 1009 -84.54 -25.51 30.48
N ILE A 1010 -83.50 -25.36 31.31
CA ILE A 1010 -83.58 -24.68 32.61
C ILE A 1010 -84.02 -23.22 32.43
N VAL A 1011 -83.44 -22.48 31.48
CA VAL A 1011 -83.83 -21.08 31.20
C VAL A 1011 -85.22 -20.97 30.59
N CYS A 1012 -85.61 -21.91 29.72
CA CYS A 1012 -86.91 -21.93 29.08
C CYS A 1012 -88.06 -22.09 30.08
N ILE A 1013 -87.93 -23.01 31.03
CA ILE A 1013 -88.96 -23.30 32.04
C ILE A 1013 -89.21 -22.09 32.95
N PHE A 1014 -88.16 -21.36 33.35
CA PHE A 1014 -88.28 -20.31 34.37
C PHE A 1014 -88.35 -18.87 33.83
N LYS A 1015 -87.77 -18.56 32.66
CA LYS A 1015 -87.71 -17.18 32.13
C LYS A 1015 -88.34 -17.03 30.73
N MET A 1016 -88.18 -18.01 29.84
CA MET A 1016 -88.55 -17.84 28.42
C MET A 1016 -89.99 -18.24 28.09
N ALA A 1017 -90.58 -19.23 28.78
CA ALA A 1017 -91.97 -19.63 28.61
C ALA A 1017 -92.97 -18.48 28.87
N ALA A 1018 -92.59 -17.53 29.74
CA ALA A 1018 -93.38 -16.32 30.01
C ALA A 1018 -93.21 -15.22 28.94
N LYS A 1019 -92.10 -15.20 28.19
CA LYS A 1019 -91.73 -14.12 27.27
C LYS A 1019 -91.98 -14.46 25.79
N PHE A 1020 -91.90 -15.74 25.40
CA PHE A 1020 -92.09 -16.22 24.02
C PHE A 1020 -92.74 -17.64 23.95
N PRO A 1021 -94.08 -17.75 24.05
CA PRO A 1021 -94.78 -19.04 24.16
C PRO A 1021 -94.76 -19.89 22.87
N ASN A 1022 -94.69 -19.25 21.69
CA ASN A 1022 -94.70 -19.96 20.40
C ASN A 1022 -93.43 -20.77 20.13
N MET A 1023 -92.25 -20.23 20.45
CA MET A 1023 -90.97 -20.94 20.26
C MET A 1023 -90.82 -22.12 21.22
N HIS A 1024 -91.31 -21.98 22.46
CA HIS A 1024 -91.28 -23.04 23.46
C HIS A 1024 -92.21 -24.21 23.10
N SER A 1025 -93.44 -23.92 22.66
CA SER A 1025 -94.38 -24.97 22.25
C SER A 1025 -93.89 -25.74 21.01
N LEU A 1026 -93.25 -25.07 20.05
CA LEU A 1026 -92.60 -25.69 18.89
C LEU A 1026 -91.44 -26.62 19.28
N TRP A 1027 -90.57 -26.17 20.19
CA TRP A 1027 -89.42 -26.93 20.69
C TRP A 1027 -89.83 -28.22 21.40
N VAL A 1028 -90.88 -28.17 22.23
CA VAL A 1028 -91.41 -29.34 22.94
C VAL A 1028 -92.15 -30.28 21.99
N LYS A 1029 -92.95 -29.76 21.06
CA LYS A 1029 -93.74 -30.56 20.10
C LYS A 1029 -92.89 -31.42 19.16
N HIS A 1030 -91.72 -30.93 18.75
CA HIS A 1030 -90.85 -31.62 17.78
C HIS A 1030 -89.62 -32.30 18.41
N ASN A 1031 -89.62 -32.59 19.72
CA ASN A 1031 -88.46 -33.18 20.40
C ASN A 1031 -87.15 -32.40 20.15
N GLY A 1032 -87.19 -31.06 20.17
CA GLY A 1032 -86.08 -30.18 19.79
C GLY A 1032 -84.75 -30.46 20.51
N GLN A 1033 -84.82 -31.03 21.72
CA GLN A 1033 -83.67 -31.51 22.50
C GLN A 1033 -82.80 -32.55 21.76
N TRP A 1034 -83.41 -33.52 21.06
CA TRP A 1034 -82.66 -34.57 20.34
C TRP A 1034 -82.23 -34.10 18.94
N LEU A 1035 -83.02 -33.23 18.30
CA LEU A 1035 -82.65 -32.61 17.03
C LEU A 1035 -81.40 -31.72 17.17
N PHE A 1036 -81.31 -30.93 18.25
CA PHE A 1036 -80.15 -30.07 18.51
C PHE A 1036 -78.88 -30.90 18.74
N VAL A 1037 -78.95 -31.92 19.60
CA VAL A 1037 -77.81 -32.83 19.86
C VAL A 1037 -77.40 -33.55 18.58
N GLY A 1038 -78.36 -34.09 17.83
CA GLY A 1038 -78.10 -34.79 16.56
C GLY A 1038 -77.45 -33.90 15.51
N PHE A 1039 -77.94 -32.67 15.34
CA PHE A 1039 -77.41 -31.71 14.37
C PHE A 1039 -75.93 -31.40 14.61
N PHE A 1040 -75.55 -30.99 15.82
CA PHE A 1040 -74.16 -30.67 16.14
C PHE A 1040 -73.26 -31.92 16.14
N SER A 1041 -73.78 -33.07 16.56
CA SER A 1041 -73.03 -34.34 16.54
C SER A 1041 -72.70 -34.78 15.11
N ILE A 1042 -73.64 -34.68 14.16
CA ILE A 1042 -73.42 -35.04 12.75
C ILE A 1042 -72.44 -34.08 12.09
N ILE A 1043 -72.61 -32.76 12.28
CA ILE A 1043 -71.68 -31.76 11.72
C ILE A 1043 -70.27 -31.99 12.24
N HIS A 1044 -70.12 -32.27 13.54
CA HIS A 1044 -68.81 -32.50 14.13
C HIS A 1044 -68.21 -33.85 13.70
N LEU A 1045 -69.03 -34.90 13.51
CA LEU A 1045 -68.58 -36.18 12.94
C LEU A 1045 -68.01 -35.98 11.53
N ILE A 1046 -68.73 -35.27 10.65
CA ILE A 1046 -68.29 -34.96 9.30
C ILE A 1046 -66.98 -34.16 9.32
N SER A 1047 -66.88 -33.17 10.22
CA SER A 1047 -65.67 -32.35 10.38
C SER A 1047 -64.48 -33.20 10.85
N CYS A 1048 -64.69 -34.15 11.77
CA CYS A 1048 -63.65 -35.09 12.20
C CYS A 1048 -63.22 -36.03 11.07
N VAL A 1049 -64.16 -36.57 10.29
CA VAL A 1049 -63.85 -37.42 9.12
C VAL A 1049 -63.05 -36.63 8.08
N LEU A 1050 -63.44 -35.40 7.78
CA LEU A 1050 -62.74 -34.53 6.84
C LEU A 1050 -61.31 -34.24 7.30
N TRP A 1051 -61.11 -33.98 8.60
CA TRP A 1051 -59.77 -33.80 9.17
C TRP A 1051 -58.91 -35.05 9.01
N MET A 1052 -59.48 -36.24 9.27
CA MET A 1052 -58.79 -37.51 9.09
C MET A 1052 -58.45 -37.81 7.63
N THR A 1053 -59.27 -37.41 6.66
CA THR A 1053 -59.02 -37.69 5.22
C THR A 1053 -58.07 -36.69 4.57
N VAL A 1054 -58.18 -35.40 4.91
CA VAL A 1054 -57.39 -34.32 4.29
C VAL A 1054 -56.01 -34.19 4.95
N SER A 1055 -55.91 -34.49 6.24
CA SER A 1055 -54.69 -34.28 7.01
C SER A 1055 -54.53 -35.35 8.08
N THR A 1056 -54.20 -36.57 7.65
CA THR A 1056 -53.90 -37.69 8.56
C THR A 1056 -52.81 -37.29 9.57
N PRO A 1057 -53.08 -37.28 10.89
CA PRO A 1057 -52.06 -37.02 11.89
C PRO A 1057 -50.97 -38.10 11.83
N LYS A 1058 -49.73 -37.70 11.57
CA LYS A 1058 -48.58 -38.60 11.43
C LYS A 1058 -47.50 -38.28 12.48
N PRO A 1059 -46.68 -39.26 12.87
CA PRO A 1059 -45.51 -39.00 13.69
C PRO A 1059 -44.51 -38.15 12.90
N SER A 1060 -44.06 -37.06 13.48
CA SER A 1060 -43.07 -36.14 12.93
C SER A 1060 -41.83 -36.11 13.82
N SER A 1061 -40.65 -36.07 13.17
CA SER A 1061 -39.37 -35.89 13.83
C SER A 1061 -38.88 -34.46 13.64
N ASP A 1062 -38.76 -33.71 14.73
CA ASP A 1062 -38.14 -32.39 14.72
C ASP A 1062 -36.65 -32.52 15.07
N SER A 1063 -35.80 -32.36 14.04
CA SER A 1063 -34.34 -32.37 14.13
C SER A 1063 -33.72 -30.97 14.06
N LEU A 1064 -34.56 -29.93 13.96
CA LEU A 1064 -34.15 -28.53 13.74
C LEU A 1064 -34.14 -27.73 15.03
N THR A 1065 -35.04 -28.03 15.97
CA THR A 1065 -35.20 -27.26 17.20
C THR A 1065 -34.03 -27.44 18.18
N PHE A 1066 -33.43 -28.64 18.26
CA PHE A 1066 -32.21 -28.91 19.04
C PHE A 1066 -31.21 -29.66 18.14
N LYS A 1067 -29.95 -29.21 18.09
CA LYS A 1067 -28.95 -29.76 17.15
C LYS A 1067 -28.39 -31.12 17.59
N ASP A 1068 -28.49 -31.43 18.87
CA ASP A 1068 -28.00 -32.64 19.53
C ASP A 1068 -29.09 -33.72 19.72
N GLN A 1069 -30.36 -33.37 19.49
CA GLN A 1069 -31.52 -34.21 19.80
C GLN A 1069 -32.55 -34.23 18.67
N ILE A 1070 -33.27 -35.34 18.53
CA ILE A 1070 -34.41 -35.49 17.63
C ILE A 1070 -35.67 -35.66 18.48
N ILE A 1071 -36.58 -34.70 18.43
CA ILE A 1071 -37.86 -34.77 19.17
C ILE A 1071 -38.89 -35.48 18.30
N LEU A 1072 -39.44 -36.59 18.79
CA LEU A 1072 -40.56 -37.27 18.14
C LEU A 1072 -41.89 -36.74 18.70
N SER A 1073 -42.74 -36.20 17.83
CA SER A 1073 -44.06 -35.66 18.16
C SER A 1073 -45.12 -36.10 17.15
N CYS A 1074 -46.40 -35.79 17.42
CA CYS A 1074 -47.48 -36.01 16.45
C CYS A 1074 -47.85 -34.67 15.81
N GLU A 1075 -47.78 -34.61 14.49
CA GLU A 1075 -48.20 -33.42 13.75
C GLU A 1075 -49.73 -33.30 13.76
N MET A 1076 -50.26 -32.12 14.12
CA MET A 1076 -51.71 -31.88 14.18
C MET A 1076 -52.37 -31.63 12.81
N GLY A 1077 -51.59 -31.70 11.72
CA GLY A 1077 -52.07 -31.57 10.34
C GLY A 1077 -52.42 -30.14 9.97
N ASN A 1078 -53.31 -29.97 8.98
CA ASN A 1078 -53.69 -28.66 8.46
C ASN A 1078 -54.38 -27.79 9.53
N THR A 1079 -53.86 -26.58 9.70
CA THR A 1079 -54.34 -25.58 10.65
C THR A 1079 -55.81 -25.22 10.40
N VAL A 1080 -56.24 -25.16 9.14
CA VAL A 1080 -57.62 -24.78 8.78
C VAL A 1080 -58.62 -25.81 9.29
N THR A 1081 -58.37 -27.11 9.04
CA THR A 1081 -59.26 -28.18 9.50
C THR A 1081 -59.30 -28.29 11.02
N LEU A 1082 -58.16 -28.06 11.68
CA LEU A 1082 -58.07 -28.02 13.13
C LEU A 1082 -58.87 -26.85 13.73
N SER A 1083 -58.78 -25.65 13.12
CA SER A 1083 -59.54 -24.48 13.56
C SER A 1083 -61.04 -24.68 13.47
N ILE A 1084 -61.55 -25.36 12.44
CA ILE A 1084 -62.99 -25.66 12.29
C ILE A 1084 -63.49 -26.54 13.44
N ILE A 1085 -62.75 -27.61 13.78
CA ILE A 1085 -63.11 -28.53 14.87
C ILE A 1085 -63.12 -27.82 16.22
N VAL A 1086 -62.07 -27.05 16.51
CA VAL A 1086 -61.95 -26.28 17.75
C VAL A 1086 -63.06 -25.22 17.85
N PHE A 1087 -63.39 -24.56 16.74
CA PHE A 1087 -64.45 -23.54 16.69
C PHE A 1087 -65.82 -24.11 17.05
N ILE A 1088 -66.18 -25.29 16.54
CA ILE A 1088 -67.48 -25.93 16.86
C ILE A 1088 -67.58 -26.21 18.37
N GLY A 1089 -66.52 -26.77 18.98
CA GLY A 1089 -66.48 -27.06 20.41
C GLY A 1089 -66.51 -25.79 21.27
N TRP A 1090 -65.76 -24.76 20.87
CA TRP A 1090 -65.76 -23.45 21.53
C TRP A 1090 -67.13 -22.77 21.46
N PHE A 1091 -67.75 -22.75 20.28
CA PHE A 1091 -69.07 -22.17 20.06
C PHE A 1091 -70.13 -22.84 20.93
N LEU A 1092 -70.14 -24.17 21.00
CA LEU A 1092 -71.06 -24.92 21.86
C LEU A 1092 -70.79 -24.67 23.36
N GLY A 1093 -69.52 -24.61 23.76
CA GLY A 1093 -69.13 -24.26 25.13
C GLY A 1093 -69.59 -22.85 25.51
N PHE A 1094 -69.45 -21.89 24.59
CA PHE A 1094 -69.91 -20.52 24.77
C PHE A 1094 -71.44 -20.41 24.83
N LEU A 1095 -72.17 -21.09 23.93
CA LEU A 1095 -73.63 -21.16 24.00
C LEU A 1095 -74.11 -21.77 25.32
N CYS A 1096 -73.46 -22.84 25.78
CA CYS A 1096 -73.76 -23.45 27.06
C CYS A 1096 -73.51 -22.50 28.23
N LEU A 1097 -72.40 -21.74 28.19
CA LEU A 1097 -72.07 -20.72 29.18
C LEU A 1097 -73.11 -19.59 29.19
N LEU A 1098 -73.54 -19.13 28.01
CA LEU A 1098 -74.53 -18.07 27.87
C LEU A 1098 -75.87 -18.49 28.48
N PHE A 1099 -76.38 -19.68 28.13
CA PHE A 1099 -77.62 -20.20 28.72
C PHE A 1099 -77.49 -20.43 30.22
N SER A 1100 -76.37 -21.00 30.68
CA SER A 1100 -76.12 -21.21 32.11
C SER A 1100 -76.05 -19.89 32.89
N TYR A 1101 -75.41 -18.85 32.32
CA TYR A 1101 -75.32 -17.51 32.91
C TYR A 1101 -76.67 -16.82 33.01
N MET A 1102 -77.53 -16.92 31.98
CA MET A 1102 -78.91 -16.40 32.02
C MET A 1102 -79.75 -17.03 33.15
N GLY A 1103 -79.39 -18.25 33.57
CA GLY A 1103 -79.98 -18.96 34.71
C GLY A 1103 -79.41 -18.59 36.09
N ARG A 1104 -78.50 -17.61 36.22
CA ARG A 1104 -77.84 -17.28 37.49
C ARG A 1104 -78.77 -16.69 38.56
N ASP A 1105 -79.84 -16.02 38.15
CA ASP A 1105 -80.85 -15.39 39.04
C ASP A 1105 -81.92 -16.38 39.54
N LEU A 1106 -81.77 -17.67 39.26
CA LEU A 1106 -82.63 -18.73 39.77
C LEU A 1106 -82.50 -18.85 41.32
N PRO A 1107 -83.54 -19.33 42.02
CA PRO A 1107 -83.65 -19.24 43.48
C PRO A 1107 -82.46 -19.90 44.21
N LYS A 1108 -82.17 -19.45 45.44
CA LYS A 1108 -81.02 -19.91 46.26
C LYS A 1108 -80.93 -21.44 46.46
N ASN A 1109 -82.03 -22.16 46.26
CA ASN A 1109 -82.10 -23.62 46.39
C ASN A 1109 -81.79 -24.36 45.06
N TYR A 1110 -81.65 -23.66 43.94
CA TYR A 1110 -81.33 -24.23 42.62
C TYR A 1110 -79.92 -23.78 42.15
N ASN A 1111 -78.89 -24.29 42.85
CA ASN A 1111 -77.48 -23.93 42.58
C ASN A 1111 -76.88 -24.58 41.32
N GLU A 1112 -77.68 -25.32 40.54
CA GLU A 1112 -77.25 -26.09 39.37
C GLU A 1112 -76.66 -25.19 38.26
N ALA A 1113 -77.36 -24.11 37.89
CA ALA A 1113 -76.88 -23.18 36.85
C ALA A 1113 -75.60 -22.43 37.27
N LYS A 1114 -75.43 -22.11 38.56
CA LYS A 1114 -74.20 -21.47 39.07
C LYS A 1114 -73.00 -22.42 39.00
N SER A 1115 -73.21 -23.68 39.34
CA SER A 1115 -72.19 -24.74 39.31
C SER A 1115 -71.73 -25.04 37.88
N ILE A 1116 -72.66 -25.16 36.93
CA ILE A 1116 -72.36 -25.36 35.51
C ILE A 1116 -71.57 -24.18 34.94
N THR A 1117 -71.96 -22.95 35.27
CA THR A 1117 -71.28 -21.72 34.84
C THR A 1117 -69.81 -21.73 35.28
N PHE A 1118 -69.51 -22.12 36.53
CA PHE A 1118 -68.15 -22.20 37.05
C PHE A 1118 -67.28 -23.20 36.26
N SER A 1119 -67.81 -24.40 35.98
CA SER A 1119 -67.06 -25.42 35.23
C SER A 1119 -66.81 -25.06 33.79
N LEU A 1120 -67.76 -24.37 33.14
CA LEU A 1120 -67.60 -23.89 31.77
C LEU A 1120 -66.59 -22.74 31.68
N ILE A 1121 -66.49 -21.88 32.71
CA ILE A 1121 -65.42 -20.88 32.80
C ILE A 1121 -64.06 -21.58 32.92
N LEU A 1122 -63.93 -22.56 33.82
CA LEU A 1122 -62.69 -23.33 33.99
C LEU A 1122 -62.27 -24.05 32.69
N TYR A 1123 -63.22 -24.64 31.97
CA TYR A 1123 -63.01 -25.24 30.65
C TYR A 1123 -62.43 -24.22 29.66
N ASN A 1124 -63.11 -23.08 29.46
CA ASN A 1124 -62.67 -22.08 28.47
C ASN A 1124 -61.27 -21.52 28.81
N VAL A 1125 -60.99 -21.21 30.08
CA VAL A 1125 -59.68 -20.70 30.51
C VAL A 1125 -58.58 -21.74 30.28
N SER A 1126 -58.81 -23.00 30.64
CA SER A 1126 -57.81 -24.07 30.49
C SER A 1126 -57.40 -24.28 29.03
N TRP A 1127 -58.36 -24.25 28.10
CA TRP A 1127 -58.07 -24.37 26.67
C TRP A 1127 -57.36 -23.15 26.08
N ILE A 1128 -57.68 -21.94 26.53
CA ILE A 1128 -56.95 -20.72 26.13
C ILE A 1128 -55.48 -20.81 26.56
N VAL A 1129 -55.22 -21.25 27.79
CA VAL A 1129 -53.84 -21.43 28.31
C VAL A 1129 -53.07 -22.46 27.49
N TYR A 1130 -53.69 -23.60 27.15
CA TYR A 1130 -53.05 -24.62 26.33
C TYR A 1130 -52.69 -24.12 24.92
N PHE A 1131 -53.63 -23.53 24.18
CA PHE A 1131 -53.36 -23.03 22.83
C PHE A 1131 -52.29 -21.94 22.84
N THR A 1132 -52.26 -21.10 23.87
CA THR A 1132 -51.19 -20.09 24.06
C THR A 1132 -49.84 -20.76 24.29
N ALA A 1133 -49.77 -21.77 25.17
CA ALA A 1133 -48.54 -22.52 25.43
C ALA A 1133 -48.04 -23.27 24.19
N TYR A 1134 -48.94 -23.83 23.37
CA TYR A 1134 -48.61 -24.55 22.14
C TYR A 1134 -47.92 -23.66 21.09
N LEU A 1135 -48.31 -22.39 21.00
CA LEU A 1135 -47.72 -21.45 20.05
C LEU A 1135 -46.34 -20.91 20.50
N ILE A 1136 -46.10 -20.86 21.81
CA ILE A 1136 -44.91 -20.20 22.38
C ILE A 1136 -43.80 -21.22 22.73
N LEU A 1137 -44.16 -22.39 23.25
CA LEU A 1137 -43.21 -23.34 23.82
C LEU A 1137 -43.03 -24.57 22.91
N LYS A 1138 -41.82 -24.75 22.39
CA LYS A 1138 -41.41 -25.99 21.72
C LYS A 1138 -40.74 -26.93 22.72
N SER A 1139 -41.48 -27.94 23.19
CA SER A 1139 -40.98 -28.91 24.16
C SER A 1139 -41.75 -30.23 24.11
N LYS A 1140 -41.12 -31.35 24.52
CA LYS A 1140 -41.82 -32.64 24.69
C LYS A 1140 -42.99 -32.57 25.67
N TYR A 1141 -42.95 -31.64 26.63
CA TYR A 1141 -43.97 -31.50 27.67
C TYR A 1141 -45.27 -30.83 27.18
N ILE A 1142 -45.33 -30.29 25.96
CA ILE A 1142 -46.58 -29.69 25.46
C ILE A 1142 -47.71 -30.73 25.32
N GLN A 1143 -47.35 -31.98 25.03
CA GLN A 1143 -48.27 -33.11 24.93
C GLN A 1143 -48.84 -33.47 26.32
N LEU A 1144 -48.01 -33.38 27.37
CA LEU A 1144 -48.44 -33.57 28.75
C LEU A 1144 -49.45 -32.48 29.17
N VAL A 1145 -49.20 -31.21 28.80
CA VAL A 1145 -50.13 -30.10 29.08
C VAL A 1145 -51.48 -30.31 28.40
N ASN A 1146 -51.51 -30.80 27.14
CA ASN A 1146 -52.76 -31.12 26.45
C ASN A 1146 -53.58 -32.17 27.24
N ALA A 1147 -52.94 -33.28 27.63
CA ALA A 1147 -53.59 -34.34 28.41
C ALA A 1147 -54.16 -33.82 29.75
N MET A 1148 -53.41 -32.97 30.47
CA MET A 1148 -53.88 -32.34 31.71
C MET A 1148 -55.08 -31.41 31.48
N THR A 1149 -55.09 -30.65 30.38
CA THR A 1149 -56.22 -29.79 30.01
C THR A 1149 -57.50 -30.58 29.72
N GLN A 1150 -57.38 -31.73 29.04
CA GLN A 1150 -58.51 -32.64 28.81
C GLN A 1150 -59.10 -33.16 30.14
N LEU A 1151 -58.24 -33.64 31.05
CA LEU A 1151 -58.70 -34.13 32.36
C LEU A 1151 -59.31 -33.04 33.23
N SER A 1152 -58.67 -31.86 33.31
CA SER A 1152 -59.18 -30.71 34.07
C SER A 1152 -60.61 -30.33 33.64
N SER A 1153 -60.86 -30.36 32.32
CA SER A 1153 -62.19 -30.11 31.75
C SER A 1153 -63.24 -31.09 32.29
N ILE A 1154 -62.90 -32.38 32.32
CA ILE A 1154 -63.82 -33.45 32.77
C ILE A 1154 -64.03 -33.40 34.29
N TYR A 1155 -62.96 -33.22 35.08
CA TYR A 1155 -63.05 -33.06 36.54
C TYR A 1155 -63.94 -31.88 36.94
N GLY A 1156 -63.78 -30.74 36.26
CA GLY A 1156 -64.59 -29.55 36.51
C GLY A 1156 -66.09 -29.83 36.36
N ILE A 1157 -66.48 -30.60 35.34
CA ILE A 1157 -67.88 -30.98 35.07
C ILE A 1157 -68.41 -31.99 36.09
N ILE A 1158 -67.62 -33.01 36.42
CA ILE A 1158 -68.05 -34.06 37.35
C ILE A 1158 -68.28 -33.46 38.74
N PHE A 1159 -67.36 -32.63 39.22
CA PHE A 1159 -67.44 -32.00 40.54
C PHE A 1159 -68.63 -31.05 40.67
N SER A 1160 -68.97 -30.33 39.60
CA SER A 1160 -70.02 -29.32 39.64
C SER A 1160 -71.42 -29.84 39.34
N TYR A 1161 -71.54 -30.88 38.50
CA TYR A 1161 -72.83 -31.34 37.98
C TYR A 1161 -73.25 -32.71 38.51
N PHE A 1162 -72.40 -33.73 38.38
CA PHE A 1162 -72.77 -35.11 38.69
C PHE A 1162 -72.57 -35.50 40.15
N ILE A 1163 -71.49 -35.05 40.79
CA ILE A 1163 -71.21 -35.35 42.20
C ILE A 1163 -72.30 -34.79 43.14
N PRO A 1164 -72.76 -33.53 43.01
CA PRO A 1164 -73.81 -33.01 43.88
C PRO A 1164 -75.12 -33.81 43.78
N LYS A 1165 -75.46 -34.29 42.59
CA LYS A 1165 -76.66 -35.12 42.37
C LYS A 1165 -76.49 -36.54 42.91
N SER A 1166 -75.30 -37.11 42.76
CA SER A 1166 -74.94 -38.40 43.38
C SER A 1166 -75.00 -38.31 44.91
N TYR A 1167 -74.52 -37.20 45.48
CA TYR A 1167 -74.58 -36.92 46.92
C TYR A 1167 -76.02 -36.85 47.44
N VAL A 1168 -76.93 -36.18 46.71
CA VAL A 1168 -78.35 -36.13 47.09
C VAL A 1168 -78.99 -37.52 47.05
N ILE A 1169 -78.68 -38.35 46.04
CA ILE A 1169 -79.21 -39.72 45.92
C ILE A 1169 -78.75 -40.60 47.09
N ILE A 1170 -77.48 -40.50 47.50
CA ILE A 1170 -76.89 -41.39 48.53
C ILE A 1170 -77.19 -40.89 49.96
N PHE A 1171 -77.03 -39.58 50.22
CA PHE A 1171 -77.00 -39.04 51.58
C PHE A 1171 -78.23 -38.18 51.95
N GLN A 1172 -79.07 -37.79 50.99
CA GLN A 1172 -80.27 -36.98 51.26
C GLN A 1172 -81.53 -37.51 50.54
N PRO A 1173 -81.95 -38.77 50.79
CA PRO A 1173 -83.09 -39.39 50.12
C PRO A 1173 -84.41 -38.60 50.31
N GLN A 1174 -84.55 -37.84 51.39
CA GLN A 1174 -85.69 -36.94 51.64
C GLN A 1174 -85.88 -35.87 50.55
N LYS A 1175 -84.79 -35.43 49.89
CA LYS A 1175 -84.84 -34.48 48.76
C LYS A 1175 -85.03 -35.18 47.40
N ASN A 1176 -85.08 -36.51 47.38
CA ASN A 1176 -85.28 -37.34 46.19
C ASN A 1176 -86.75 -37.76 46.00
N THR A 1177 -87.70 -36.86 46.31
CA THR A 1177 -89.15 -37.08 46.17
C THR A 1177 -89.79 -36.05 45.23
N ALA A 1178 -90.83 -36.44 44.49
CA ALA A 1178 -91.51 -35.54 43.55
C ALA A 1178 -92.16 -34.33 44.26
N ALA A 1179 -92.64 -34.53 45.49
CA ALA A 1179 -93.21 -33.47 46.33
C ALA A 1179 -92.18 -32.35 46.61
N TYR A 1180 -90.94 -32.71 46.97
CA TYR A 1180 -89.89 -31.72 47.24
C TYR A 1180 -89.58 -30.81 46.03
N PHE A 1181 -89.56 -31.40 44.82
CA PHE A 1181 -89.34 -30.65 43.58
C PHE A 1181 -90.54 -29.75 43.23
N GLN A 1182 -91.78 -30.23 43.40
CA GLN A 1182 -92.99 -29.43 43.15
C GLN A 1182 -93.15 -28.26 44.13
N THR A 1183 -92.92 -28.48 45.43
CA THR A 1183 -92.95 -27.41 46.45
C THR A 1183 -91.89 -26.34 46.17
N SER A 1184 -90.69 -26.74 45.70
CA SER A 1184 -89.62 -25.80 45.35
C SER A 1184 -89.98 -24.93 44.13
N ILE A 1185 -90.68 -25.47 43.14
CA ILE A 1185 -91.14 -24.74 41.95
C ILE A 1185 -92.31 -23.80 42.31
N GLN A 1186 -93.26 -24.25 43.12
CA GLN A 1186 -94.42 -23.46 43.54
C GLN A 1186 -94.03 -22.25 44.42
N ASN A 1187 -93.10 -22.44 45.37
CA ASN A 1187 -92.58 -21.35 46.18
C ASN A 1187 -91.95 -20.24 45.31
N TYR A 1188 -91.27 -20.61 44.22
CA TYR A 1188 -90.66 -19.66 43.28
C TYR A 1188 -91.70 -18.89 42.46
N THR A 1189 -92.73 -19.57 41.94
CA THR A 1189 -93.78 -18.89 41.15
C THR A 1189 -94.53 -17.87 42.00
N GLN A 1190 -94.75 -18.17 43.29
CA GLN A 1190 -95.37 -17.23 44.24
C GLN A 1190 -94.49 -16.04 44.59
N THR A 1191 -93.16 -16.17 44.55
CA THR A 1191 -92.25 -15.05 44.86
C THR A 1191 -92.20 -14.03 43.71
N ILE A 1192 -92.29 -14.49 42.45
CA ILE A 1192 -92.30 -13.64 41.26
C ILE A 1192 -93.64 -12.93 41.05
N SER A 1193 -94.77 -13.51 41.43
CA SER A 1193 -96.08 -12.84 41.31
C SER A 1193 -96.30 -11.70 42.32
N ARG A 1194 -95.37 -11.48 43.27
CA ARG A 1194 -95.44 -10.43 44.31
C ARG A 1194 -94.43 -9.29 44.13
N THR A 1195 -93.65 -9.31 43.05
CA THR A 1195 -92.71 -8.25 42.61
C THR A 1195 -93.00 -7.91 41.18
#